data_AF-A0A1I6JL26-F1
#
_entry.id   AF-A0A1I6JL26-F1
#
_cell.length_a   1.000
_cell.length_b   1.000
_cell.length_c   1.000
_cell.angle_alpha   90.00
_cell.angle_beta   90.00
_cell.angle_gamma   90.00
#
_symmetry.space_group_name_H-M   'P 1'
#
loop_
_entity.id
_entity.type
_entity.pdbx_description
1 polymer ?
#
loop_
_entity_poly.entity_id
_entity_poly.type
_entity_poly.pdbx_seq_one_letter_code
_entity_poly.pdbx_strand_id
1 'polypeptide(L)'
;MFKRIDNNQKCTRAFYSWQKGEYTKQMEKIILILLVAHLVSIIIMELVIYSFPFQNQKDWKRSLTIGTPVNILFNFLLFFISFNVFFSDGLFLTIKNLLTLKCSYQDITRLSTSCLVSVTISTVISGAAYQYVKKHCDTAKKFRYRSPLLFLFMITLIPIMIGYQLSRTGADFISINEVCRKTIAKPNFGDRDGDNDVSYVVIKNDGELAFDADKLFLSANGDDLRYIRVSGGRIHSGDTYTCLMEDDEGMDIKKKGGTIVYLSDVEGKILDSIVVPALARDESYQKNSDGWAVVRLSEEVSELLEAAAPVFSADSGFYESDFYLSLSAEEGETIYYTLDCSDPTVESDCYSQPIHVYDKSSEPNIFRSIQNVQEEYKQKEEIGKDPVDKAFVVRAMAVDKEGNQSKTITKTFWVDLEKYKDKTVISLVTDPRNLFDEENGIYVNGQQYEEWYNQSLEEDMQPDEKEIKTDGPIPNYMQRGEEWERIANFEIINDSGVMLNQPVGIRIQGASTRARGLKRFSIYSRKKYSGSKWFDSPVINDKPNHSFVLREGFKNAFVPSLVEDRDVGIQHGMPVEVFLDGEYWYSVYLLEKYSDSYFHEYYQLNSDNIQLVKNKTDPNLLRIIDAGYSSDEEAYSQINSVMDIQSYIDYICINAYVDNEDMYEQWNCLTWKSGVKEDAEYGDTRWRWLLYDLDLGWNSRLRDHTSNDIPWQVNTFTLGPAIGRKADPTMINQPLYKGLRKNSIFCRNLVLTFMDIVNTDFRKEHVQQKLEEFGNTSPKITDFFTYRSEYIVPYMAEEFELKGSQETVTLTSNRTGRPIKLNTIQPEIQDEWSGTYFTDYPVTVIATDEGFDHWEITANEITTKYYDETLDVPIVKGGVKINAIFQ
;
A
#
# COMPACT_ATOMS: atom_id res chain seq x y z
N MET A 1 -54.34 20.71 -35.59
CA MET A 1 -53.52 20.48 -36.80
C MET A 1 -52.39 19.50 -36.42
N PHE A 2 -52.80 18.29 -36.06
CA PHE A 2 -51.93 17.16 -35.71
C PHE A 2 -52.30 16.05 -36.69
N LYS A 3 -51.39 15.68 -37.60
CA LYS A 3 -51.17 14.30 -38.10
C LYS A 3 -50.17 14.27 -39.27
N ARG A 4 -49.14 13.44 -39.06
CA ARG A 4 -48.35 12.64 -40.02
C ARG A 4 -47.71 13.38 -41.21
N ILE A 5 -46.39 13.30 -41.33
CA ILE A 5 -45.70 12.27 -42.11
C ILE A 5 -44.19 12.39 -41.81
N ASP A 6 -43.59 11.23 -41.61
CA ASP A 6 -42.19 10.90 -41.49
C ASP A 6 -41.38 11.30 -42.76
N ASN A 7 -40.05 11.30 -42.66
CA ASN A 7 -39.04 11.70 -43.66
C ASN A 7 -38.68 13.19 -43.74
N ASN A 8 -37.65 13.59 -42.99
CA ASN A 8 -36.30 13.59 -43.58
C ASN A 8 -35.24 13.94 -42.52
N GLN A 9 -34.46 12.91 -42.16
CA GLN A 9 -33.17 12.88 -41.45
C GLN A 9 -32.06 13.81 -42.02
N LYS A 10 -32.39 14.82 -42.84
CA LYS A 10 -31.42 15.72 -43.48
C LYS A 10 -31.38 17.13 -42.89
N CYS A 11 -32.42 17.61 -42.20
CA CYS A 11 -32.36 18.94 -41.58
C CYS A 11 -31.62 18.95 -40.24
N THR A 12 -31.55 17.83 -39.52
CA THR A 12 -30.92 17.75 -38.20
C THR A 12 -29.39 17.73 -38.28
N ARG A 13 -28.79 17.21 -39.36
CA ARG A 13 -27.32 17.25 -39.55
C ARG A 13 -26.79 18.62 -40.00
N ALA A 14 -27.59 19.43 -40.68
CA ALA A 14 -27.18 20.76 -41.15
C ALA A 14 -27.26 21.84 -40.04
N PHE A 15 -28.08 21.62 -39.00
CA PHE A 15 -28.12 22.50 -37.83
C PHE A 15 -27.03 22.13 -36.80
N TYR A 16 -26.66 20.85 -36.72
CA TYR A 16 -25.65 20.35 -35.78
C TYR A 16 -24.19 20.69 -36.16
N SER A 17 -23.89 21.03 -37.42
CA SER A 17 -22.53 21.44 -37.82
C SER A 17 -22.26 22.95 -37.69
N TRP A 18 -23.24 23.75 -37.25
CA TRP A 18 -23.10 25.20 -37.08
C TRP A 18 -23.05 25.64 -35.61
N GLN A 19 -23.25 24.73 -34.66
CA GLN A 19 -23.43 25.08 -33.24
C GLN A 19 -22.42 24.46 -32.27
N LYS A 20 -21.24 24.02 -32.73
CA LYS A 20 -20.19 23.46 -31.86
C LYS A 20 -19.36 24.50 -31.08
N GLY A 21 -19.91 25.70 -30.85
CA GLY A 21 -19.23 26.78 -30.13
C GLY A 21 -20.14 27.84 -29.47
N GLU A 22 -21.47 27.70 -29.50
CA GLU A 22 -22.40 28.71 -28.94
C GLU A 22 -23.35 28.21 -27.83
N TYR A 23 -23.37 26.92 -27.51
CA TYR A 23 -24.32 26.38 -26.52
C TYR A 23 -23.95 26.71 -25.06
N THR A 24 -22.66 26.74 -24.70
CA THR A 24 -22.17 27.15 -23.37
C THR A 24 -22.61 28.58 -23.03
N LYS A 25 -22.56 29.49 -24.01
CA LYS A 25 -23.05 30.89 -23.86
C LYS A 25 -24.57 31.00 -23.75
N GLN A 26 -25.34 30.07 -24.32
CA GLN A 26 -26.80 30.03 -24.13
C GLN A 26 -27.17 29.50 -22.74
N MET A 27 -26.39 28.57 -22.20
CA MET A 27 -26.62 28.00 -20.87
C MET A 27 -26.21 28.95 -19.74
N GLU A 28 -25.08 29.67 -19.88
CA GLU A 28 -24.74 30.79 -18.99
C GLU A 28 -25.88 31.81 -18.92
N LYS A 29 -26.50 32.12 -20.06
CA LYS A 29 -27.68 33.00 -20.11
C LYS A 29 -28.86 32.39 -19.38
N ILE A 30 -29.16 31.10 -19.52
CA ILE A 30 -30.28 30.45 -18.82
C ILE A 30 -30.09 30.47 -17.31
N ILE A 31 -28.89 30.14 -16.84
CA ILE A 31 -28.51 30.21 -15.43
C ILE A 31 -28.62 31.64 -14.90
N LEU A 32 -28.09 32.61 -15.63
CA LEU A 32 -28.17 34.02 -15.27
C LEU A 32 -29.63 34.50 -15.24
N ILE A 33 -30.46 34.04 -16.17
CA ILE A 33 -31.90 34.31 -16.19
C ILE A 33 -32.59 33.72 -14.95
N LEU A 34 -32.25 32.48 -14.53
CA LEU A 34 -32.79 31.87 -13.31
C LEU A 34 -32.44 32.68 -12.05
N LEU A 35 -31.18 33.13 -11.94
CA LEU A 35 -30.70 33.96 -10.83
C LEU A 35 -31.36 35.35 -10.81
N VAL A 36 -31.43 36.02 -11.96
CA VAL A 36 -32.06 37.34 -12.10
C VAL A 36 -33.57 37.26 -11.81
N ALA A 37 -34.26 36.24 -12.32
CA ALA A 37 -35.68 36.04 -12.06
C ALA A 37 -35.97 35.87 -10.56
N HIS A 38 -35.09 35.18 -9.84
CA HIS A 38 -35.19 35.04 -8.40
C HIS A 38 -34.96 36.38 -7.67
N LEU A 39 -33.90 37.12 -8.02
CA LEU A 39 -33.59 38.42 -7.43
C LEU A 39 -34.73 39.43 -7.61
N VAL A 40 -35.34 39.46 -8.80
CA VAL A 40 -36.50 40.30 -9.11
C VAL A 40 -37.71 39.91 -8.26
N SER A 41 -37.92 38.61 -7.98
CA SER A 41 -39.01 38.15 -7.11
C SER A 41 -38.88 38.66 -5.66
N ILE A 42 -37.65 38.69 -5.13
CA ILE A 42 -37.34 39.21 -3.78
C ILE A 42 -37.61 40.72 -3.70
N ILE A 43 -37.07 41.49 -4.66
CA ILE A 43 -37.21 42.95 -4.69
C ILE A 43 -38.69 43.37 -4.78
N ILE A 44 -39.49 42.68 -5.59
CA ILE A 44 -40.91 42.99 -5.74
C ILE A 44 -41.71 42.61 -4.50
N MET A 45 -41.30 41.55 -3.78
CA MET A 45 -41.89 41.20 -2.49
C MET A 45 -41.68 42.32 -1.46
N GLU A 46 -40.46 42.85 -1.35
CA GLU A 46 -40.18 44.02 -0.51
C GLU A 46 -41.05 45.21 -0.93
N LEU A 47 -41.11 45.53 -2.23
CA LEU A 47 -41.92 46.64 -2.73
C LEU A 47 -43.41 46.48 -2.41
N VAL A 48 -43.99 45.27 -2.55
CA VAL A 48 -45.41 45.01 -2.19
C VAL A 48 -45.64 45.20 -0.69
N ILE A 49 -44.70 44.80 0.15
CA ILE A 49 -44.76 44.96 1.61
C ILE A 49 -44.65 46.45 2.00
N TYR A 50 -43.75 47.20 1.35
CA TYR A 50 -43.56 48.65 1.56
C TYR A 50 -44.67 49.52 0.95
N SER A 51 -45.45 48.98 0.00
CA SER A 51 -46.51 49.72 -0.71
C SER A 51 -47.80 49.92 0.10
N PHE A 52 -47.94 49.37 1.31
CA PHE A 52 -49.14 49.57 2.14
C PHE A 52 -49.02 50.88 2.95
N PRO A 53 -49.72 51.97 2.57
CA PRO A 53 -49.70 53.20 3.35
C PRO A 53 -50.68 53.02 4.51
N PHE A 54 -50.19 52.99 5.75
CA PHE A 54 -51.05 53.11 6.94
C PHE A 54 -51.55 54.55 7.07
N GLN A 55 -52.54 54.93 6.27
CA GLN A 55 -53.24 56.20 6.41
C GLN A 55 -54.63 56.01 7.01
N ASN A 56 -54.66 55.82 8.33
CA ASN A 56 -55.56 56.60 9.18
C ASN A 56 -55.04 56.65 10.61
N GLN A 57 -54.59 57.85 10.97
CA GLN A 57 -54.15 58.26 12.30
C GLN A 57 -55.32 58.17 13.29
N LYS A 58 -55.24 57.26 14.28
CA LYS A 58 -55.74 57.52 15.64
C LYS A 58 -55.32 56.54 16.74
N ASP A 59 -54.59 55.46 16.46
CA ASP A 59 -54.08 54.56 17.52
C ASP A 59 -52.64 54.05 17.26
N TRP A 60 -51.70 54.98 17.09
CA TRP A 60 -50.27 54.67 16.91
C TRP A 60 -49.68 53.85 18.08
N LYS A 61 -50.27 53.94 19.27
CA LYS A 61 -49.88 53.17 20.47
C LYS A 61 -50.30 51.69 20.47
N ARG A 62 -51.14 51.23 19.54
CA ARG A 62 -51.43 49.79 19.33
C ARG A 62 -50.69 49.22 18.13
N SER A 63 -50.48 50.04 17.10
CA SER A 63 -49.71 49.64 15.91
C SER A 63 -48.21 49.45 16.20
N LEU A 64 -47.62 50.20 17.14
CA LEU A 64 -46.22 50.00 17.53
C LEU A 64 -45.98 48.77 18.42
N THR A 65 -46.98 48.32 19.21
CA THR A 65 -46.80 47.25 20.20
C THR A 65 -47.12 45.86 19.66
N ILE A 66 -47.91 45.76 18.58
CA ILE A 66 -48.30 44.48 17.97
C ILE A 66 -48.00 44.48 16.47
N GLY A 67 -48.26 45.57 15.76
CA GLY A 67 -48.09 45.64 14.30
C GLY A 67 -46.63 45.61 13.85
N THR A 68 -45.78 46.48 14.40
CA THR A 68 -44.35 46.54 14.01
C THR A 68 -43.58 45.28 14.41
N PRO A 69 -43.74 44.70 15.63
CA PRO A 69 -43.08 43.45 16.00
C PRO A 69 -43.58 42.26 15.19
N VAL A 70 -44.89 42.18 14.89
CA VAL A 70 -45.42 41.10 14.02
C VAL A 70 -44.92 41.26 12.60
N ASN A 71 -44.84 42.47 12.05
CA ASN A 71 -44.31 42.69 10.69
C ASN A 71 -42.79 42.43 10.63
N ILE A 72 -42.04 42.82 11.68
CA ILE A 72 -40.62 42.49 11.81
C ILE A 72 -40.44 40.99 11.99
N LEU A 73 -41.17 40.33 12.89
CA LEU A 73 -41.11 38.89 13.13
C LEU A 73 -41.54 38.09 11.89
N PHE A 74 -42.54 38.58 11.14
CA PHE A 74 -43.01 37.98 9.90
C PHE A 74 -41.97 38.15 8.78
N ASN A 75 -41.34 39.33 8.66
CA ASN A 75 -40.19 39.55 7.77
C ASN A 75 -38.97 38.73 8.20
N PHE A 76 -38.74 38.56 9.50
CA PHE A 76 -37.65 37.75 10.05
C PHE A 76 -37.88 36.26 9.77
N LEU A 77 -39.12 35.77 9.91
CA LEU A 77 -39.50 34.39 9.57
C LEU A 77 -39.50 34.14 8.07
N LEU A 78 -39.96 35.10 7.25
CA LEU A 78 -39.87 35.01 5.79
C LEU A 78 -38.42 35.02 5.31
N PHE A 79 -37.59 35.87 5.89
CA PHE A 79 -36.15 35.88 5.67
C PHE A 79 -35.55 34.56 6.12
N PHE A 80 -35.81 34.08 7.35
CA PHE A 80 -35.26 32.81 7.86
C PHE A 80 -35.73 31.57 7.10
N ILE A 81 -37.00 31.50 6.68
CA ILE A 81 -37.53 30.36 5.92
C ILE A 81 -36.97 30.41 4.49
N SER A 82 -36.92 31.58 3.86
CA SER A 82 -36.29 31.73 2.55
C SER A 82 -34.78 31.47 2.63
N PHE A 83 -34.12 31.91 3.70
CA PHE A 83 -32.70 31.73 3.96
C PHE A 83 -32.37 30.26 4.26
N ASN A 84 -33.12 29.56 5.11
CA ASN A 84 -32.89 28.13 5.38
C ASN A 84 -33.26 27.21 4.21
N VAL A 85 -34.26 27.58 3.40
CA VAL A 85 -34.59 26.83 2.17
C VAL A 85 -33.55 27.09 1.07
N PHE A 86 -32.93 28.27 1.04
CA PHE A 86 -31.98 28.67 0.00
C PHE A 86 -30.51 28.36 0.35
N PHE A 87 -30.10 28.53 1.62
CA PHE A 87 -28.76 28.20 2.14
C PHE A 87 -28.72 26.78 2.72
N SER A 88 -29.31 25.82 2.01
CA SER A 88 -28.96 24.42 2.23
C SER A 88 -27.57 24.16 1.63
N ASP A 89 -26.76 23.30 2.26
CA ASP A 89 -25.39 22.99 1.86
C ASP A 89 -25.27 22.65 0.35
N GLY A 90 -26.31 22.06 -0.23
CA GLY A 90 -26.38 21.69 -1.65
C GLY A 90 -26.42 22.86 -2.64
N LEU A 91 -27.00 24.03 -2.30
CA LEU A 91 -27.05 25.17 -3.21
C LEU A 91 -25.72 25.94 -3.22
N PHE A 92 -25.04 26.04 -2.07
CA PHE A 92 -23.71 26.65 -1.99
C PHE A 92 -22.72 25.90 -2.90
N LEU A 93 -22.77 24.57 -2.88
CA LEU A 93 -22.01 23.72 -3.79
C LEU A 93 -22.39 23.96 -5.26
N THR A 94 -23.68 24.09 -5.55
CA THR A 94 -24.19 24.38 -6.91
C THR A 94 -23.68 25.73 -7.43
N ILE A 95 -23.69 26.78 -6.61
CA ILE A 95 -23.20 28.13 -6.95
C ILE A 95 -21.67 28.14 -7.07
N LYS A 96 -20.95 27.44 -6.18
CA LYS A 96 -19.49 27.26 -6.28
C LYS A 96 -19.10 26.58 -7.59
N ASN A 97 -19.80 25.52 -7.97
CA ASN A 97 -19.59 24.80 -9.24
C ASN A 97 -19.89 25.68 -10.45
N LEU A 98 -20.88 26.56 -10.35
CA LEU A 98 -21.22 27.53 -11.37
C LEU A 98 -20.10 28.57 -11.58
N LEU A 99 -19.59 29.13 -10.48
CA LEU A 99 -18.52 30.14 -10.48
C LEU A 99 -17.17 29.57 -10.92
N THR A 100 -17.00 28.25 -10.84
CA THR A 100 -15.79 27.53 -11.25
C THR A 100 -15.95 26.82 -12.61
N LEU A 101 -17.04 27.09 -13.35
CA LEU A 101 -17.35 26.50 -14.67
C LEU A 101 -17.46 24.96 -14.69
N LYS A 102 -17.76 24.34 -13.54
CA LYS A 102 -17.96 22.89 -13.38
C LYS A 102 -19.45 22.54 -13.22
N CYS A 103 -20.36 23.01 -14.06
CA CYS A 103 -21.80 22.74 -13.90
C CYS A 103 -22.24 21.39 -14.51
N SER A 104 -23.11 20.65 -13.83
CA SER A 104 -23.71 19.38 -14.32
C SER A 104 -25.21 19.50 -14.65
N TYR A 105 -25.78 18.53 -15.37
CA TYR A 105 -27.23 18.46 -15.59
C TYR A 105 -28.02 18.40 -14.28
N GLN A 106 -27.45 17.79 -13.25
CA GLN A 106 -28.01 17.66 -11.91
C GLN A 106 -27.98 18.97 -11.10
N ASP A 107 -26.92 19.76 -11.27
CA ASP A 107 -26.79 21.10 -10.67
C ASP A 107 -27.93 22.00 -11.20
N ILE A 108 -28.26 21.89 -12.49
CA ILE A 108 -29.38 22.61 -13.10
C ILE A 108 -30.73 22.14 -12.54
N THR A 109 -30.93 20.83 -12.32
CA THR A 109 -32.16 20.33 -11.66
C THR A 109 -32.31 20.91 -10.28
N ARG A 110 -31.25 20.84 -9.46
CA ARG A 110 -31.24 21.33 -8.08
C ARG A 110 -31.56 22.82 -8.03
N LEU A 111 -30.87 23.62 -8.86
CA LEU A 111 -31.11 25.05 -8.96
C LEU A 111 -32.56 25.36 -9.38
N SER A 112 -33.06 24.67 -10.41
CA SER A 112 -34.43 24.86 -10.91
C SER A 112 -35.48 24.51 -9.86
N THR A 113 -35.32 23.37 -9.16
CA THR A 113 -36.23 22.92 -8.10
C THR A 113 -36.20 23.87 -6.90
N SER A 114 -35.02 24.32 -6.45
CA SER A 114 -34.89 25.29 -5.36
C SER A 114 -35.57 26.63 -5.71
N CYS A 115 -35.36 27.13 -6.94
CA CYS A 115 -36.07 28.31 -7.43
C CYS A 115 -37.59 28.09 -7.47
N LEU A 116 -38.06 26.90 -7.89
CA LEU A 116 -39.49 26.58 -7.97
C LEU A 116 -40.15 26.59 -6.59
N VAL A 117 -39.53 25.92 -5.62
CA VAL A 117 -40.01 25.83 -4.24
C VAL A 117 -40.07 27.22 -3.63
N SER A 118 -39.01 28.01 -3.79
CA SER A 118 -38.94 29.38 -3.29
C SER A 118 -40.03 30.27 -3.89
N VAL A 119 -40.18 30.28 -5.22
CA VAL A 119 -41.24 31.07 -5.89
C VAL A 119 -42.63 30.64 -5.43
N THR A 120 -42.86 29.33 -5.26
CA THR A 120 -44.15 28.80 -4.80
C THR A 120 -44.48 29.26 -3.38
N ILE A 121 -43.53 29.12 -2.46
CA ILE A 121 -43.68 29.56 -1.07
C ILE A 121 -43.93 31.08 -1.02
N SER A 122 -43.11 31.88 -1.72
CA SER A 122 -43.25 33.33 -1.75
C SER A 122 -44.60 33.76 -2.35
N THR A 123 -45.09 33.07 -3.37
CA THR A 123 -46.40 33.35 -3.98
C THR A 123 -47.56 33.01 -3.04
N VAL A 124 -47.49 31.87 -2.34
CA VAL A 124 -48.51 31.44 -1.37
C VAL A 124 -48.56 32.39 -0.18
N ILE A 125 -47.40 32.76 0.39
CA ILE A 125 -47.32 33.68 1.52
C ILE A 125 -47.79 35.08 1.11
N SER A 126 -47.36 35.58 -0.05
CA SER A 126 -47.82 36.87 -0.58
C SER A 126 -49.33 36.88 -0.83
N GLY A 127 -49.88 35.78 -1.35
CA GLY A 127 -51.32 35.60 -1.54
C GLY A 127 -52.09 35.60 -0.22
N ALA A 128 -51.59 34.90 0.80
CA ALA A 128 -52.18 34.87 2.13
C ALA A 128 -52.12 36.24 2.82
N ALA A 129 -50.97 36.92 2.75
CA ALA A 129 -50.78 38.28 3.25
C ALA A 129 -51.71 39.28 2.56
N TYR A 130 -51.83 39.20 1.22
CA TYR A 130 -52.77 40.03 0.46
C TYR A 130 -54.22 39.79 0.88
N GLN A 131 -54.64 38.53 1.05
CA GLN A 131 -56.00 38.20 1.53
C GLN A 131 -56.25 38.72 2.95
N TYR A 132 -55.26 38.60 3.84
CA TYR A 132 -55.33 39.12 5.21
C TYR A 132 -55.47 40.65 5.22
N VAL A 133 -54.62 41.36 4.48
CA VAL A 133 -54.68 42.82 4.38
C VAL A 133 -55.97 43.29 3.71
N LYS A 134 -56.44 42.60 2.66
CA LYS A 134 -57.73 42.90 2.02
C LYS A 134 -58.93 42.71 2.96
N LYS A 135 -58.85 41.74 3.87
CA LYS A 135 -59.90 41.50 4.88
C LYS A 135 -59.91 42.56 5.98
N HIS A 136 -58.77 43.21 6.27
CA HIS A 136 -58.61 44.08 7.46
C HIS A 136 -58.27 45.55 7.15
N CYS A 137 -58.02 45.89 5.88
CA CYS A 137 -57.71 47.26 5.44
C CYS A 137 -58.66 47.70 4.32
N ASP A 138 -59.52 48.69 4.59
CA ASP A 138 -60.53 49.16 3.62
C ASP A 138 -59.92 49.85 2.40
N THR A 139 -58.72 50.43 2.53
CA THR A 139 -57.97 51.04 1.41
C THR A 139 -57.51 49.99 0.40
N ALA A 140 -57.15 48.78 0.87
CA ALA A 140 -56.72 47.67 0.01
C ALA A 140 -57.86 47.05 -0.81
N LYS A 141 -59.13 47.20 -0.38
CA LYS A 141 -60.31 46.73 -1.13
C LYS A 141 -60.50 47.43 -2.48
N LYS A 142 -59.93 48.64 -2.66
CA LYS A 142 -59.96 49.39 -3.93
C LYS A 142 -58.84 49.01 -4.92
N PHE A 143 -57.82 48.29 -4.47
CA PHE A 143 -56.72 47.86 -5.34
C PHE A 143 -57.14 46.70 -6.24
N ARG A 144 -57.31 47.00 -7.53
CA ARG A 144 -57.76 46.07 -8.58
C ARG A 144 -56.57 45.46 -9.33
N TYR A 145 -55.54 44.99 -8.64
CA TYR A 145 -54.36 44.38 -9.25
C TYR A 145 -54.31 42.87 -8.96
N ARG A 146 -55.05 42.09 -9.75
CA ARG A 146 -54.88 40.61 -9.83
C ARG A 146 -53.71 40.21 -10.77
N SER A 147 -53.18 41.17 -11.52
CA SER A 147 -52.30 40.97 -12.68
C SER A 147 -50.80 40.79 -12.38
N PRO A 148 -50.17 41.48 -11.39
CA PRO A 148 -48.72 41.45 -11.23
C PRO A 148 -48.18 40.12 -10.69
N LEU A 149 -48.86 39.52 -9.70
CA LEU A 149 -48.49 38.21 -9.13
C LEU A 149 -48.58 37.08 -10.15
N LEU A 150 -49.59 37.12 -11.03
CA LEU A 150 -49.78 36.13 -12.10
C LEU A 150 -48.75 36.30 -13.21
N PHE A 151 -48.40 37.55 -13.54
CA PHE A 151 -47.35 37.85 -14.52
C PHE A 151 -45.96 37.48 -13.99
N LEU A 152 -45.69 37.69 -12.69
CA LEU A 152 -44.47 37.24 -12.01
C LEU A 152 -44.35 35.72 -11.97
N PHE A 153 -45.45 35.04 -11.62
CA PHE A 153 -45.50 33.59 -11.62
C PHE A 153 -45.19 33.03 -13.01
N MET A 154 -45.73 33.64 -14.07
CA MET A 154 -45.46 33.23 -15.45
C MET A 154 -43.99 33.50 -15.89
N ILE A 155 -43.41 34.66 -15.53
CA ILE A 155 -42.02 35.01 -15.90
C ILE A 155 -40.99 34.12 -15.20
N THR A 156 -41.27 33.68 -13.97
CA THR A 156 -40.34 32.86 -13.18
C THR A 156 -40.50 31.37 -13.48
N LEU A 157 -41.71 30.88 -13.76
CA LEU A 157 -41.98 29.46 -14.02
C LEU A 157 -41.38 28.98 -15.36
N ILE A 158 -41.35 29.84 -16.39
CA ILE A 158 -40.88 29.45 -17.73
C ILE A 158 -39.38 29.08 -17.72
N PRO A 159 -38.44 29.91 -17.23
CA PRO A 159 -37.03 29.54 -17.14
C PRO A 159 -36.77 28.32 -16.24
N ILE A 160 -37.52 28.18 -15.15
CA ILE A 160 -37.44 27.03 -14.24
C ILE A 160 -37.87 25.74 -14.94
N MET A 161 -38.97 25.77 -15.70
CA MET A 161 -39.40 24.63 -16.50
C MET A 161 -38.38 24.32 -17.61
N ILE A 162 -37.78 25.34 -18.24
CA ILE A 162 -36.73 25.13 -19.24
C ILE A 162 -35.50 24.46 -18.61
N GLY A 163 -35.01 24.95 -17.48
CA GLY A 163 -33.88 24.35 -16.75
C GLY A 163 -34.16 22.91 -16.32
N TYR A 164 -35.36 22.65 -15.78
CA TYR A 164 -35.79 21.31 -15.41
C TYR A 164 -35.89 20.36 -16.62
N GLN A 165 -36.43 20.84 -17.75
CA GLN A 165 -36.50 20.04 -18.98
C GLN A 165 -35.11 19.74 -19.55
N LEU A 166 -34.21 20.74 -19.57
CA LEU A 166 -32.83 20.57 -20.04
C LEU A 166 -32.06 19.53 -19.21
N SER A 167 -32.23 19.56 -17.89
CA SER A 167 -31.68 18.53 -17.00
C SER A 167 -32.23 17.13 -17.34
N ARG A 168 -33.54 17.03 -17.54
CA ARG A 168 -34.21 15.76 -17.80
C ARG A 168 -33.79 15.16 -19.15
N THR A 169 -33.61 15.99 -20.17
CA THR A 169 -33.05 15.58 -21.47
C THR A 169 -31.57 15.25 -21.39
N GLY A 170 -30.84 15.78 -20.40
CA GLY A 170 -29.43 15.43 -20.16
C GLY A 170 -29.22 13.93 -19.94
N ALA A 171 -30.18 13.27 -19.28
CA ALA A 171 -30.16 11.83 -19.06
C ALA A 171 -30.33 11.02 -20.36
N ASP A 172 -30.87 11.62 -21.43
CA ASP A 172 -31.02 10.95 -22.74
C ASP A 172 -29.68 10.87 -23.50
N PHE A 173 -28.63 11.53 -23.00
CA PHE A 173 -27.27 11.48 -23.58
C PHE A 173 -26.32 10.53 -22.82
N ILE A 174 -26.82 9.87 -21.78
CA ILE A 174 -26.08 8.85 -21.04
C ILE A 174 -26.48 7.49 -21.61
N SER A 175 -25.49 6.72 -22.08
CA SER A 175 -25.74 5.42 -22.71
C SER A 175 -24.70 4.38 -22.34
N ILE A 176 -25.05 3.11 -22.54
CA ILE A 176 -24.11 2.00 -22.40
C ILE A 176 -23.25 1.97 -23.67
N ASN A 177 -21.93 1.91 -23.49
CA ASN A 177 -20.95 1.90 -24.57
C ASN A 177 -20.27 0.54 -24.73
N GLU A 178 -20.07 -0.19 -23.62
CA GLU A 178 -19.43 -1.50 -23.63
C GLU A 178 -19.92 -2.37 -22.48
N VAL A 179 -20.01 -3.68 -22.70
CA VAL A 179 -20.30 -4.69 -21.67
C VAL A 179 -19.32 -5.85 -21.81
N CYS A 180 -18.60 -6.17 -20.74
CA CYS A 180 -17.68 -7.30 -20.69
C CYS A 180 -18.10 -8.31 -19.62
N ARG A 181 -17.94 -9.59 -19.95
CA ARG A 181 -18.24 -10.71 -19.05
C ARG A 181 -16.95 -11.46 -18.74
N LYS A 182 -16.41 -11.28 -17.54
CA LYS A 182 -15.25 -12.02 -17.00
C LYS A 182 -13.99 -11.89 -17.89
N THR A 183 -13.12 -10.96 -17.51
CA THR A 183 -11.85 -10.69 -18.19
C THR A 183 -10.74 -10.44 -17.17
N ILE A 184 -9.52 -10.76 -17.58
CA ILE A 184 -8.29 -10.35 -16.88
C ILE A 184 -7.77 -9.00 -17.38
N ALA A 185 -8.18 -8.57 -18.58
CA ALA A 185 -7.86 -7.27 -19.16
C ALA A 185 -8.77 -6.18 -18.55
N LYS A 186 -8.19 -5.29 -17.72
CA LYS A 186 -8.88 -4.20 -17.02
C LYS A 186 -8.86 -2.91 -17.87
N PRO A 187 -9.99 -2.23 -18.14
CA PRO A 187 -9.99 -0.94 -18.84
C PRO A 187 -9.61 0.20 -17.89
N ASN A 188 -8.54 0.96 -18.20
CA ASN A 188 -8.11 2.27 -17.66
C ASN A 188 -8.58 2.69 -16.25
N PHE A 189 -8.67 1.75 -15.31
CA PHE A 189 -8.75 2.02 -13.88
C PHE A 189 -7.37 1.73 -13.32
N GLY A 190 -6.75 2.74 -12.71
CA GLY A 190 -5.55 2.52 -11.90
C GLY A 190 -5.78 1.39 -10.89
N ASP A 191 -4.75 0.58 -10.72
CA ASP A 191 -4.37 -0.14 -9.50
C ASP A 191 -5.50 -0.61 -8.58
N ARG A 192 -6.38 -1.49 -9.07
CA ARG A 192 -7.17 -2.39 -8.21
C ARG A 192 -6.76 -3.83 -8.45
N ASP A 193 -5.96 -4.39 -7.54
CA ASP A 193 -5.46 -5.76 -7.45
C ASP A 193 -6.63 -6.73 -7.31
N GLY A 194 -6.54 -7.83 -8.04
CA GLY A 194 -7.46 -8.96 -7.95
C GLY A 194 -7.25 -9.83 -9.16
N ASP A 195 -6.85 -11.09 -8.93
CA ASP A 195 -6.72 -12.17 -9.92
C ASP A 195 -8.10 -12.79 -10.26
N ASN A 196 -9.16 -12.08 -9.89
CA ASN A 196 -10.54 -12.50 -10.11
C ASN A 196 -11.01 -12.04 -11.48
N ASP A 197 -11.72 -12.93 -12.17
CA ASP A 197 -12.44 -12.60 -13.41
C ASP A 197 -13.42 -11.44 -13.17
N VAL A 198 -13.08 -10.22 -13.59
CA VAL A 198 -13.97 -9.07 -13.42
C VAL A 198 -14.94 -8.94 -14.60
N SER A 199 -16.18 -8.56 -14.30
CA SER A 199 -17.11 -8.07 -15.32
C SER A 199 -17.20 -6.56 -15.23
N TYR A 200 -17.47 -5.88 -16.33
CA TYR A 200 -17.61 -4.43 -16.31
C TYR A 200 -18.61 -3.92 -17.35
N VAL A 201 -19.11 -2.71 -17.11
CA VAL A 201 -19.93 -1.95 -18.05
C VAL A 201 -19.34 -0.56 -18.20
N VAL A 202 -19.10 -0.12 -19.43
CA VAL A 202 -18.67 1.24 -19.75
C VAL A 202 -19.90 2.08 -20.10
N ILE A 203 -20.05 3.19 -19.40
CA ILE A 203 -21.07 4.20 -19.61
C ILE A 203 -20.44 5.39 -20.33
N LYS A 204 -21.12 5.97 -21.31
CA LYS A 204 -20.64 7.14 -22.04
C LYS A 204 -21.59 8.31 -21.89
N ASN A 205 -21.03 9.51 -21.74
CA ASN A 205 -21.77 10.76 -21.77
C ASN A 205 -21.55 11.49 -23.11
N ASP A 206 -22.52 11.36 -24.02
CA ASP A 206 -22.53 12.10 -25.29
C ASP A 206 -23.14 13.51 -25.14
N GLY A 207 -23.49 13.92 -23.91
CA GLY A 207 -24.05 15.22 -23.59
C GLY A 207 -22.98 16.29 -23.43
N GLU A 208 -23.37 17.55 -23.46
CA GLU A 208 -22.43 18.70 -23.38
C GLU A 208 -22.05 19.10 -21.94
N LEU A 209 -22.77 18.58 -20.93
CA LEU A 209 -22.49 18.83 -19.52
C LEU A 209 -22.09 17.55 -18.81
N ALA A 210 -21.34 17.71 -17.71
CA ALA A 210 -21.01 16.58 -16.85
C ALA A 210 -22.27 15.95 -16.24
N PHE A 211 -22.22 14.64 -16.02
CA PHE A 211 -23.28 13.89 -15.36
C PHE A 211 -22.75 13.25 -14.07
N ASP A 212 -23.56 13.32 -13.02
CA ASP A 212 -23.24 12.74 -11.71
C ASP A 212 -23.39 11.22 -11.74
N ALA A 213 -22.26 10.49 -11.70
CA ALA A 213 -22.22 9.03 -11.80
C ALA A 213 -22.98 8.37 -10.66
N ASP A 214 -22.93 8.96 -9.46
CA ASP A 214 -23.55 8.48 -8.21
C ASP A 214 -25.09 8.40 -8.26
N LYS A 215 -25.70 8.86 -9.37
CA LYS A 215 -27.15 8.80 -9.64
C LYS A 215 -27.54 7.74 -10.66
N LEU A 216 -26.60 6.97 -11.15
CA LEU A 216 -26.83 5.89 -12.11
C LEU A 216 -26.85 4.54 -11.41
N PHE A 217 -27.66 3.64 -11.94
CA PHE A 217 -27.74 2.26 -11.50
C PHE A 217 -27.66 1.31 -12.68
N LEU A 218 -27.00 0.17 -12.46
CA LEU A 218 -26.93 -0.96 -13.39
C LEU A 218 -27.73 -2.14 -12.85
N SER A 219 -28.41 -2.86 -13.73
CA SER A 219 -29.14 -4.09 -13.39
C SER A 219 -29.26 -5.05 -14.56
N ALA A 220 -29.29 -6.36 -14.27
CA ALA A 220 -29.68 -7.40 -15.23
C ALA A 220 -31.11 -7.93 -15.00
N ASN A 221 -31.82 -7.36 -14.03
CA ASN A 221 -33.19 -7.74 -13.66
C ASN A 221 -34.15 -6.59 -13.96
N GLY A 222 -35.07 -6.80 -14.90
CA GLY A 222 -36.09 -5.79 -15.26
C GLY A 222 -37.06 -5.44 -14.12
N ASP A 223 -37.16 -6.29 -13.08
CA ASP A 223 -37.99 -6.03 -11.90
C ASP A 223 -37.26 -5.24 -10.81
N ASP A 224 -35.92 -5.15 -10.88
CA ASP A 224 -35.09 -4.40 -9.93
C ASP A 224 -34.07 -3.52 -10.66
N LEU A 225 -34.51 -2.34 -11.08
CA LEU A 225 -33.69 -1.42 -11.89
C LEU A 225 -32.64 -0.65 -11.07
N ARG A 226 -32.63 -0.76 -9.74
CA ARG A 226 -31.74 -0.01 -8.84
C ARG A 226 -30.82 -0.96 -8.05
N TYR A 227 -30.22 -1.89 -8.77
CA TYR A 227 -29.43 -2.98 -8.18
C TYR A 227 -28.00 -2.53 -7.82
N ILE A 228 -27.14 -2.24 -8.81
CA ILE A 228 -25.76 -1.78 -8.57
C ILE A 228 -25.68 -0.28 -8.74
N ARG A 229 -25.23 0.44 -7.72
CA ARG A 229 -25.02 1.90 -7.82
C ARG A 229 -23.67 2.20 -8.47
N VAL A 230 -23.68 2.98 -9.54
CA VAL A 230 -22.45 3.50 -10.15
C VAL A 230 -21.86 4.55 -9.19
N SER A 231 -20.64 4.37 -8.71
CA SER A 231 -20.01 5.24 -7.71
C SER A 231 -18.70 5.79 -8.26
N GLY A 232 -18.55 7.11 -8.41
CA GLY A 232 -17.29 7.71 -8.89
C GLY A 232 -17.34 9.13 -9.46
N GLY A 233 -18.00 10.05 -8.77
CA GLY A 233 -17.91 11.47 -9.12
C GLY A 233 -18.65 11.82 -10.41
N ARG A 234 -17.98 12.51 -11.36
CA ARG A 234 -18.63 13.13 -12.54
C ARG A 234 -18.08 12.59 -13.85
N ILE A 235 -18.98 12.23 -14.76
CA ILE A 235 -18.67 11.83 -16.14
C ILE A 235 -18.75 13.08 -17.02
N HIS A 236 -17.61 13.64 -17.44
CA HIS A 236 -17.60 14.86 -18.26
C HIS A 236 -18.11 14.62 -19.68
N SER A 237 -18.32 15.69 -20.43
CA SER A 237 -18.80 15.63 -21.82
C SER A 237 -17.80 14.89 -22.71
N GLY A 238 -18.26 13.88 -23.43
CA GLY A 238 -17.42 13.05 -24.31
C GLY A 238 -16.70 11.90 -23.60
N ASP A 239 -16.67 11.91 -22.27
CA ASP A 239 -15.96 10.92 -21.47
C ASP A 239 -16.75 9.62 -21.30
N THR A 240 -16.00 8.57 -20.95
CA THR A 240 -16.52 7.28 -20.54
C THR A 240 -16.24 7.01 -19.07
N TYR A 241 -17.09 6.18 -18.46
CA TYR A 241 -16.99 5.77 -17.08
C TYR A 241 -17.14 4.24 -16.99
N THR A 242 -16.13 3.54 -16.50
CA THR A 242 -16.17 2.07 -16.35
C THR A 242 -16.66 1.70 -14.96
N CYS A 243 -17.73 0.91 -14.89
CA CYS A 243 -18.22 0.33 -13.65
C CYS A 243 -17.75 -1.13 -13.55
N LEU A 244 -16.85 -1.41 -12.61
CA LEU A 244 -16.39 -2.76 -12.29
C LEU A 244 -17.45 -3.50 -11.45
N MET A 245 -17.56 -4.80 -11.67
CA MET A 245 -18.47 -5.70 -10.95
C MET A 245 -17.63 -6.79 -10.28
N GLU A 246 -17.53 -6.71 -8.96
CA GLU A 246 -16.79 -7.66 -8.12
C GLU A 246 -17.67 -8.87 -7.73
N ASP A 247 -17.04 -10.00 -7.36
CA ASP A 247 -17.69 -11.31 -7.25
C ASP A 247 -18.84 -11.40 -6.21
N ASP A 248 -18.88 -10.50 -5.22
CA ASP A 248 -19.85 -10.55 -4.13
C ASP A 248 -21.12 -9.70 -4.38
N GLU A 249 -21.07 -8.73 -5.30
CA GLU A 249 -22.19 -7.83 -5.68
C GLU A 249 -22.56 -7.88 -7.19
N GLY A 250 -21.97 -8.82 -7.93
CA GLY A 250 -21.97 -8.83 -9.40
C GLY A 250 -23.32 -9.09 -10.09
N MET A 251 -23.49 -8.47 -11.26
CA MET A 251 -24.61 -8.69 -12.18
C MET A 251 -24.42 -9.97 -13.01
N ASP A 252 -25.36 -10.93 -12.98
CA ASP A 252 -25.25 -12.23 -13.68
C ASP A 252 -25.41 -12.12 -15.22
N ILE A 253 -24.32 -11.73 -15.90
CA ILE A 253 -24.24 -11.73 -17.36
C ILE A 253 -24.05 -13.18 -17.84
N LYS A 254 -25.06 -13.71 -18.53
CA LYS A 254 -25.14 -15.12 -18.92
C LYS A 254 -24.17 -15.44 -20.05
N LYS A 255 -23.40 -16.53 -19.88
CA LYS A 255 -22.46 -17.06 -20.90
C LYS A 255 -23.10 -17.30 -22.27
N LYS A 256 -24.36 -17.74 -22.29
CA LYS A 256 -25.09 -18.07 -23.53
C LYS A 256 -25.71 -16.86 -24.22
N GLY A 257 -25.51 -15.65 -23.68
CA GLY A 257 -26.16 -14.43 -24.15
C GLY A 257 -27.62 -14.33 -23.77
N GLY A 258 -28.24 -13.21 -24.13
CA GLY A 258 -29.63 -12.90 -23.83
C GLY A 258 -29.87 -12.22 -22.48
N THR A 259 -28.80 -11.88 -21.74
CA THR A 259 -28.93 -10.97 -20.59
C THR A 259 -29.22 -9.57 -21.11
N ILE A 260 -30.21 -8.91 -20.53
CA ILE A 260 -30.46 -7.48 -20.79
C ILE A 260 -29.78 -6.71 -19.67
N VAL A 261 -28.88 -5.80 -20.02
CA VAL A 261 -28.29 -4.85 -19.06
C VAL A 261 -29.06 -3.55 -19.17
N TYR A 262 -29.57 -3.09 -18.04
CA TYR A 262 -30.32 -1.85 -17.89
C TYR A 262 -29.43 -0.82 -17.20
N LEU A 263 -29.40 0.39 -17.77
CA LEU A 263 -28.89 1.59 -17.12
C LEU A 263 -30.09 2.44 -16.72
N SER A 264 -30.20 2.77 -15.44
CA SER A 264 -31.32 3.55 -14.91
C SER A 264 -30.88 4.70 -14.00
N ASP A 265 -31.80 5.62 -13.70
CA ASP A 265 -31.60 6.70 -12.73
C ASP A 265 -32.10 6.35 -11.31
N VAL A 266 -31.95 7.29 -10.38
CA VAL A 266 -32.42 7.18 -8.97
C VAL A 266 -33.92 6.89 -8.82
N GLU A 267 -34.74 7.22 -9.82
CA GLU A 267 -36.19 6.96 -9.84
C GLU A 267 -36.51 5.59 -10.45
N GLY A 268 -35.50 4.86 -10.97
CA GLY A 268 -35.66 3.61 -11.68
C GLY A 268 -36.15 3.79 -13.12
N LYS A 269 -36.02 4.99 -13.70
CA LYS A 269 -36.31 5.20 -15.13
C LYS A 269 -35.16 4.64 -15.95
N ILE A 270 -35.46 3.76 -16.90
CA ILE A 270 -34.46 3.23 -17.84
C ILE A 270 -33.97 4.37 -18.75
N LEU A 271 -32.66 4.60 -18.75
CA LEU A 271 -31.96 5.54 -19.61
C LEU A 271 -31.47 4.85 -20.89
N ASP A 272 -30.90 3.66 -20.74
CA ASP A 272 -30.48 2.81 -21.85
C ASP A 272 -30.59 1.34 -21.46
N SER A 273 -30.68 0.46 -22.46
CA SER A 273 -30.65 -0.98 -22.25
C SER A 273 -30.07 -1.71 -23.45
N ILE A 274 -29.27 -2.73 -23.19
CA ILE A 274 -28.65 -3.53 -24.24
C ILE A 274 -28.87 -5.02 -23.98
N VAL A 275 -29.24 -5.76 -25.04
CA VAL A 275 -29.26 -7.22 -25.01
C VAL A 275 -27.85 -7.70 -25.32
N VAL A 276 -27.19 -8.28 -24.32
CA VAL A 276 -25.82 -8.76 -24.42
C VAL A 276 -25.83 -10.12 -25.14
N PRO A 277 -25.07 -10.28 -26.25
CA PRO A 277 -24.94 -11.56 -26.93
C PRO A 277 -24.14 -12.57 -26.08
N ALA A 278 -23.92 -13.78 -26.59
CA ALA A 278 -23.02 -14.70 -25.92
C ALA A 278 -21.61 -14.11 -25.93
N LEU A 279 -21.00 -13.99 -24.74
CA LEU A 279 -19.63 -13.51 -24.54
C LEU A 279 -18.79 -14.61 -23.88
N ALA A 280 -17.70 -14.99 -24.54
CA ALA A 280 -16.65 -15.82 -23.95
C ALA A 280 -15.82 -15.03 -22.93
N ARG A 281 -14.87 -15.70 -22.27
CA ARG A 281 -13.87 -15.01 -21.44
C ARG A 281 -13.03 -14.10 -22.35
N ASP A 282 -12.66 -12.93 -21.85
CA ASP A 282 -11.87 -11.94 -22.59
C ASP A 282 -12.55 -11.49 -23.89
N GLU A 283 -13.89 -11.41 -23.88
CA GLU A 283 -14.67 -10.78 -24.95
C GLU A 283 -15.57 -9.70 -24.35
N SER A 284 -15.61 -8.55 -25.01
CA SER A 284 -16.55 -7.49 -24.69
C SER A 284 -17.45 -7.17 -25.87
N TYR A 285 -18.65 -6.69 -25.57
CA TYR A 285 -19.60 -6.21 -26.55
C TYR A 285 -19.53 -4.69 -26.57
N GLN A 286 -18.98 -4.13 -27.65
CA GLN A 286 -18.63 -2.70 -27.76
C GLN A 286 -19.47 -2.01 -28.84
N LYS A 287 -19.76 -0.72 -28.63
CA LYS A 287 -20.45 0.16 -29.59
C LYS A 287 -19.44 0.98 -30.40
N ASN A 288 -19.26 0.62 -31.67
CA ASN A 288 -18.35 1.28 -32.62
C ASN A 288 -19.12 2.15 -33.63
N SER A 289 -18.39 2.83 -34.54
CA SER A 289 -18.97 3.67 -35.61
C SER A 289 -19.95 2.91 -36.52
N ASP A 290 -19.76 1.61 -36.69
CA ASP A 290 -20.58 0.73 -37.53
C ASP A 290 -21.68 -0.03 -36.77
N GLY A 291 -21.81 0.21 -35.46
CA GLY A 291 -22.76 -0.46 -34.58
C GLY A 291 -22.09 -1.30 -33.49
N TRP A 292 -22.86 -2.22 -32.91
CA TRP A 292 -22.36 -3.09 -31.84
C TRP A 292 -21.65 -4.33 -32.39
N ALA A 293 -20.49 -4.66 -31.83
CA ALA A 293 -19.71 -5.84 -32.19
C ALA A 293 -19.13 -6.51 -30.96
N VAL A 294 -18.98 -7.85 -31.02
CA VAL A 294 -18.19 -8.59 -30.02
C VAL A 294 -16.73 -8.47 -30.42
N VAL A 295 -15.91 -8.00 -29.48
CA VAL A 295 -14.48 -7.78 -29.63
C VAL A 295 -13.76 -8.66 -28.63
N ARG A 296 -12.74 -9.39 -29.08
CA ARG A 296 -11.88 -10.15 -28.18
C ARG A 296 -10.85 -9.22 -27.58
N LEU A 297 -10.86 -9.13 -26.25
CA LEU A 297 -9.84 -8.49 -25.45
C LEU A 297 -8.59 -9.38 -25.54
N SER A 298 -7.55 -8.89 -26.21
CA SER A 298 -6.22 -9.47 -26.14
C SER A 298 -5.40 -8.68 -25.13
N GLU A 299 -4.39 -9.30 -24.52
CA GLU A 299 -3.34 -8.56 -23.78
C GLU A 299 -2.64 -7.50 -24.69
N GLU A 300 -2.84 -7.58 -26.01
CA GLU A 300 -2.28 -6.70 -27.04
C GLU A 300 -3.14 -5.46 -27.39
N VAL A 301 -4.00 -4.98 -26.50
CA VAL A 301 -4.60 -3.63 -26.66
C VAL A 301 -4.09 -2.68 -25.57
N SER A 302 -2.77 -2.50 -25.55
CA SER A 302 -2.10 -1.28 -25.10
C SER A 302 -0.75 -1.09 -25.80
N GLU A 303 -0.64 -1.39 -27.09
CA GLU A 303 0.14 -0.49 -27.96
C GLU A 303 -0.81 0.65 -28.35
N LEU A 304 -1.19 1.46 -27.36
CA LEU A 304 -1.34 2.88 -27.62
C LEU A 304 0.03 3.32 -28.11
N LEU A 305 0.09 3.91 -29.30
CA LEU A 305 1.28 4.52 -29.90
C LEU A 305 2.10 5.18 -28.78
N GLU A 306 3.19 4.55 -28.34
CA GLU A 306 4.08 5.11 -27.33
C GLU A 306 5.21 5.78 -28.10
N ALA A 307 5.41 7.08 -27.90
CA ALA A 307 6.52 7.78 -28.55
C ALA A 307 7.87 7.22 -28.05
N ALA A 308 8.93 7.41 -28.83
CA ALA A 308 10.25 6.94 -28.42
C ALA A 308 10.72 7.72 -27.18
N ALA A 309 11.27 7.03 -26.19
CA ALA A 309 11.78 7.69 -24.99
C ALA A 309 13.01 8.58 -25.30
N PRO A 310 13.15 9.74 -24.63
CA PRO A 310 14.28 10.63 -24.88
C PRO A 310 15.61 9.97 -24.47
N VAL A 311 16.63 10.18 -25.29
CA VAL A 311 18.00 9.70 -25.06
C VAL A 311 18.82 10.77 -24.37
N PHE A 312 19.47 10.37 -23.28
CA PHE A 312 20.35 11.21 -22.47
C PHE A 312 21.79 11.04 -22.93
N SER A 313 22.56 12.13 -22.99
CA SER A 313 23.99 12.10 -23.35
C SER A 313 24.92 11.51 -22.27
N ALA A 314 24.40 11.28 -21.06
CA ALA A 314 25.13 10.68 -19.95
C ALA A 314 24.20 9.75 -19.16
N ASP A 315 24.78 8.68 -18.60
CA ASP A 315 24.06 7.70 -17.78
C ASP A 315 24.06 8.07 -16.30
N SER A 316 23.15 7.49 -15.52
CA SER A 316 23.17 7.65 -14.06
C SER A 316 24.51 7.19 -13.49
N GLY A 317 25.00 7.87 -12.46
CA GLY A 317 26.27 7.49 -11.83
C GLY A 317 26.99 8.62 -11.12
N PHE A 318 28.24 8.34 -10.75
CA PHE A 318 29.13 9.26 -10.04
C PHE A 318 30.01 10.05 -11.01
N TYR A 319 30.13 11.36 -10.79
CA TYR A 319 30.85 12.30 -11.64
C TYR A 319 31.76 13.21 -10.79
N GLU A 320 33.02 13.35 -11.19
CA GLU A 320 34.05 14.14 -10.45
C GLU A 320 33.97 15.66 -10.69
N SER A 321 33.03 16.11 -11.53
CA SER A 321 32.86 17.53 -11.85
C SER A 321 31.52 17.80 -12.54
N ASP A 322 31.03 19.03 -12.40
CA ASP A 322 29.88 19.56 -13.14
C ASP A 322 30.00 19.34 -14.66
N PHE A 323 28.86 19.15 -15.32
CA PHE A 323 28.79 18.97 -16.77
C PHE A 323 27.45 19.44 -17.37
N TYR A 324 27.36 19.42 -18.70
CA TYR A 324 26.14 19.76 -19.42
C TYR A 324 25.50 18.52 -20.03
N LEU A 325 24.35 18.12 -19.50
CA LEU A 325 23.53 17.01 -19.96
C LEU A 325 22.68 17.44 -21.15
N SER A 326 22.96 16.88 -22.32
CA SER A 326 22.10 17.01 -23.50
C SER A 326 21.07 15.89 -23.58
N LEU A 327 19.85 16.21 -24.01
CA LEU A 327 18.75 15.28 -24.32
C LEU A 327 18.46 15.29 -25.84
N SER A 328 18.04 14.16 -26.39
CA SER A 328 17.66 14.00 -27.80
C SER A 328 16.47 13.06 -27.98
N ALA A 329 15.67 13.26 -29.02
CA ALA A 329 14.48 12.48 -29.36
C ALA A 329 14.37 12.37 -30.89
N GLU A 330 13.40 11.63 -31.41
CA GLU A 330 13.23 11.47 -32.85
C GLU A 330 12.79 12.77 -33.56
N GLU A 331 12.89 12.80 -34.89
CA GLU A 331 12.69 14.02 -35.66
C GLU A 331 11.25 14.57 -35.57
N GLY A 332 11.13 15.67 -34.82
CA GLY A 332 9.88 16.40 -34.62
C GLY A 332 9.06 15.91 -33.43
N GLU A 333 9.67 15.15 -32.54
CA GLU A 333 9.22 14.98 -31.16
C GLU A 333 9.67 16.17 -30.29
N THR A 334 8.94 16.45 -29.22
CA THR A 334 9.27 17.49 -28.22
C THR A 334 9.55 16.84 -26.88
N ILE A 335 10.68 17.19 -26.24
CA ILE A 335 11.06 16.64 -24.94
C ILE A 335 10.62 17.60 -23.83
N TYR A 336 9.94 17.05 -22.82
CA TYR A 336 9.56 17.73 -21.59
C TYR A 336 10.29 17.10 -20.41
N TYR A 337 10.76 17.92 -19.47
CA TYR A 337 11.54 17.44 -18.33
C TYR A 337 11.24 18.19 -17.04
N THR A 338 11.62 17.57 -15.92
CA THR A 338 11.52 18.12 -14.56
C THR A 338 12.82 17.91 -13.80
N LEU A 339 13.13 18.85 -12.91
CA LEU A 339 14.32 18.85 -12.04
C LEU A 339 13.97 18.82 -10.54
N ASP A 340 12.66 18.82 -10.24
CA ASP A 340 12.08 18.80 -8.90
C ASP A 340 11.47 17.42 -8.54
N CYS A 341 11.82 16.40 -9.33
CA CYS A 341 11.33 15.03 -9.23
C CYS A 341 9.84 14.82 -9.59
N SER A 342 9.07 15.86 -9.95
CA SER A 342 7.68 15.67 -10.40
C SER A 342 7.60 14.86 -11.71
N ASP A 343 6.47 14.17 -11.96
CA ASP A 343 6.26 13.51 -13.25
C ASP A 343 6.22 14.56 -14.37
N PRO A 344 7.02 14.44 -15.45
CA PRO A 344 6.96 15.40 -16.53
C PRO A 344 5.62 15.30 -17.26
N THR A 345 5.12 16.45 -17.71
CA THR A 345 3.90 16.58 -18.51
C THR A 345 4.14 17.58 -19.64
N VAL A 346 3.17 17.74 -20.54
CA VAL A 346 3.22 18.79 -21.58
C VAL A 346 3.21 20.23 -21.03
N GLU A 347 2.94 20.40 -19.74
CA GLU A 347 3.02 21.68 -19.03
C GLU A 347 4.39 21.91 -18.36
N SER A 348 5.26 20.90 -18.34
CA SER A 348 6.62 20.98 -17.79
C SER A 348 7.57 21.75 -18.72
N ASP A 349 8.82 21.92 -18.29
CA ASP A 349 9.83 22.64 -19.06
C ASP A 349 10.13 21.92 -20.38
N CYS A 350 10.02 22.65 -21.48
CA CYS A 350 10.38 22.16 -22.81
C CYS A 350 11.90 22.26 -23.02
N TYR A 351 12.53 21.13 -23.34
CA TYR A 351 13.96 21.05 -23.54
C TYR A 351 14.40 21.81 -24.80
N SER A 352 15.29 22.78 -24.61
CA SER A 352 15.82 23.63 -25.70
C SER A 352 17.33 23.86 -25.63
N GLN A 353 17.96 23.56 -24.49
CA GLN A 353 19.40 23.70 -24.26
C GLN A 353 19.88 22.67 -23.23
N PRO A 354 21.17 22.29 -23.24
CA PRO A 354 21.72 21.34 -22.27
C PRO A 354 21.50 21.78 -20.81
N ILE A 355 21.19 20.81 -19.94
CA ILE A 355 20.95 20.99 -18.51
C ILE A 355 22.30 20.99 -17.78
N HIS A 356 22.57 22.01 -16.96
CA HIS A 356 23.76 22.06 -16.12
C HIS A 356 23.58 21.14 -14.91
N VAL A 357 24.34 20.06 -14.84
CA VAL A 357 24.34 19.08 -13.75
C VAL A 357 25.54 19.38 -12.84
N TYR A 358 25.29 19.58 -11.55
CA TYR A 358 26.27 20.02 -10.56
C TYR A 358 25.95 19.46 -9.16
N ASP A 359 26.85 19.63 -8.20
CA ASP A 359 26.61 19.24 -6.80
C ASP A 359 25.60 20.19 -6.10
N LYS A 360 24.42 19.66 -5.79
CA LYS A 360 23.34 20.38 -5.10
C LYS A 360 23.45 20.34 -3.57
N SER A 361 24.45 19.66 -3.00
CA SER A 361 24.52 19.36 -1.56
C SER A 361 24.52 20.59 -0.66
N SER A 362 25.03 21.74 -1.15
CA SER A 362 25.02 23.01 -0.42
C SER A 362 23.66 23.72 -0.37
N GLU A 363 22.71 23.32 -1.22
CA GLU A 363 21.36 23.90 -1.28
C GLU A 363 20.51 23.47 -0.07
N PRO A 364 19.56 24.31 0.40
CA PRO A 364 18.63 23.93 1.46
C PRO A 364 17.84 22.67 1.13
N ASN A 365 17.50 21.88 2.15
CA ASN A 365 16.67 20.70 1.96
C ASN A 365 15.24 21.08 1.61
N ILE A 366 14.66 20.39 0.62
CA ILE A 366 13.27 20.51 0.19
C ILE A 366 12.41 19.48 0.91
N PHE A 367 12.81 18.20 0.88
CA PHE A 367 11.98 17.09 1.38
C PHE A 367 12.38 16.68 2.80
N ARG A 368 13.68 16.64 3.08
CA ARG A 368 14.24 16.24 4.39
C ARG A 368 13.82 17.17 5.53
N SER A 369 13.42 18.39 5.21
CA SER A 369 12.99 19.46 6.12
C SER A 369 11.46 19.49 6.35
N ILE A 370 10.68 18.59 5.74
CA ILE A 370 9.23 18.49 5.98
C ILE A 370 8.98 17.89 7.38
N GLN A 371 8.15 18.56 8.19
CA GLN A 371 7.97 18.22 9.62
C GLN A 371 6.75 17.35 9.91
N ASN A 372 5.64 17.50 9.17
CA ASN A 372 4.40 16.71 9.34
C ASN A 372 4.55 15.25 8.85
N VAL A 373 5.78 14.74 8.85
CA VAL A 373 6.16 13.35 8.63
C VAL A 373 6.40 12.64 9.97
N GLN A 374 6.14 13.30 11.10
CA GLN A 374 6.23 12.70 12.43
C GLN A 374 4.92 12.88 13.18
N GLU A 375 4.56 11.88 13.99
CA GLU A 375 3.50 12.06 14.97
C GLU A 375 3.87 13.22 15.90
N GLU A 376 2.89 14.06 16.22
CA GLU A 376 3.02 15.13 17.21
C GLU A 376 4.24 16.05 17.01
N TYR A 377 4.62 16.30 15.76
CA TYR A 377 5.89 16.96 15.40
C TYR A 377 6.07 18.37 16.01
N LYS A 378 4.97 19.09 16.32
CA LYS A 378 5.04 20.45 16.91
C LYS A 378 5.59 20.47 18.34
N GLN A 379 5.62 19.31 19.00
CA GLN A 379 6.20 19.14 20.32
C GLN A 379 7.60 18.49 20.28
N LYS A 380 8.15 18.26 19.07
CA LYS A 380 9.43 17.58 18.84
C LYS A 380 10.45 18.54 18.22
N GLU A 381 11.71 18.12 18.23
CA GLU A 381 12.77 18.85 17.53
C GLU A 381 12.56 18.76 16.02
N GLU A 382 12.72 19.89 15.34
CA GLU A 382 12.68 19.96 13.89
C GLU A 382 13.79 19.12 13.25
N ILE A 383 13.42 18.32 12.25
CA ILE A 383 14.35 17.48 11.50
C ILE A 383 14.82 18.15 10.20
N GLY A 384 16.01 17.76 9.72
CA GLY A 384 16.50 18.17 8.40
C GLY A 384 16.88 19.63 8.27
N LYS A 385 17.33 20.26 9.37
CA LYS A 385 17.79 21.68 9.39
C LYS A 385 19.02 21.90 8.52
N ASP A 386 20.00 21.02 8.66
CA ASP A 386 21.26 21.13 7.95
C ASP A 386 21.14 20.50 6.55
N PRO A 387 21.70 21.13 5.51
CA PRO A 387 21.77 20.54 4.18
C PRO A 387 22.37 19.12 4.21
N VAL A 388 21.70 18.19 3.53
CA VAL A 388 22.23 16.85 3.26
C VAL A 388 22.86 16.77 1.88
N ASP A 389 23.66 15.73 1.64
CA ASP A 389 24.17 15.41 0.31
C ASP A 389 23.00 15.22 -0.68
N LYS A 390 23.16 15.69 -1.91
CA LYS A 390 22.10 15.64 -2.93
C LYS A 390 22.60 15.14 -4.26
N ALA A 391 21.86 14.19 -4.83
CA ALA A 391 21.97 13.81 -6.21
C ALA A 391 21.15 14.76 -7.10
N PHE A 392 21.63 14.97 -8.31
CA PHE A 392 20.92 15.71 -9.35
C PHE A 392 20.01 14.73 -10.10
N VAL A 393 18.70 14.91 -10.00
CA VAL A 393 17.71 14.04 -10.65
C VAL A 393 17.11 14.74 -11.86
N VAL A 394 17.06 14.04 -13.00
CA VAL A 394 16.40 14.52 -14.22
C VAL A 394 15.39 13.48 -14.66
N ARG A 395 14.13 13.90 -14.80
CA ARG A 395 13.04 13.07 -15.36
C ARG A 395 12.59 13.69 -16.67
N ALA A 396 12.49 12.90 -17.73
CA ALA A 396 12.12 13.40 -19.06
C ALA A 396 11.21 12.43 -19.83
N MET A 397 10.29 12.98 -20.62
CA MET A 397 9.46 12.27 -21.59
C MET A 397 9.47 13.00 -22.94
N ALA A 398 9.25 12.28 -24.03
CA ALA A 398 9.07 12.84 -25.36
C ALA A 398 7.59 12.78 -25.77
N VAL A 399 7.19 13.72 -26.63
CA VAL A 399 5.86 13.79 -27.22
C VAL A 399 5.98 13.89 -28.72
N ASP A 400 5.34 12.98 -29.44
CA ASP A 400 5.34 12.97 -30.90
C ASP A 400 4.39 14.02 -31.51
N LYS A 401 4.31 14.06 -32.85
CA LYS A 401 3.49 15.04 -33.58
C LYS A 401 1.99 14.78 -33.41
N GLU A 402 1.63 13.54 -33.10
CA GLU A 402 0.28 13.04 -32.89
C GLU A 402 -0.19 13.29 -31.44
N GLY A 403 0.72 13.70 -30.55
CA GLY A 403 0.46 13.98 -29.14
C GLY A 403 0.63 12.77 -28.23
N ASN A 404 1.18 11.67 -28.73
CA ASN A 404 1.49 10.50 -27.94
C ASN A 404 2.72 10.75 -27.07
N GLN A 405 2.76 10.11 -25.90
CA GLN A 405 3.79 10.32 -24.89
C GLN A 405 4.66 9.07 -24.76
N SER A 406 5.96 9.26 -24.59
CA SER A 406 6.86 8.17 -24.21
C SER A 406 6.71 7.84 -22.73
N LYS A 407 7.21 6.68 -22.29
CA LYS A 407 7.60 6.49 -20.88
C LYS A 407 8.52 7.59 -20.40
N THR A 408 8.39 7.94 -19.12
CA THR A 408 9.31 8.83 -18.41
C THR A 408 10.62 8.09 -18.12
N ILE A 409 11.73 8.65 -18.56
CA ILE A 409 13.07 8.22 -18.19
C ILE A 409 13.55 9.03 -17.00
N THR A 410 14.04 8.34 -15.97
CA THR A 410 14.62 8.97 -14.77
C THR A 410 16.10 8.61 -14.69
N LYS A 411 16.96 9.63 -14.58
CA LYS A 411 18.40 9.46 -14.33
C LYS A 411 18.84 10.24 -13.10
N THR A 412 19.79 9.66 -12.36
CA THR A 412 20.34 10.21 -11.12
C THR A 412 21.85 10.43 -11.26
N PHE A 413 22.34 11.63 -10.97
CA PHE A 413 23.75 11.99 -11.07
C PHE A 413 24.29 12.45 -9.72
N TRP A 414 25.33 11.78 -9.22
CA TRP A 414 26.03 12.15 -7.98
C TRP A 414 27.33 12.86 -8.33
N VAL A 415 27.34 14.19 -8.25
CA VAL A 415 28.50 15.03 -8.59
C VAL A 415 29.30 15.35 -7.33
N ASP A 416 30.63 15.16 -7.35
CA ASP A 416 31.55 15.37 -6.21
C ASP A 416 31.18 14.55 -4.94
N LEU A 417 30.65 13.35 -5.16
CA LEU A 417 30.12 12.46 -4.12
C LEU A 417 30.77 11.06 -4.13
N GLU A 418 32.07 10.98 -4.45
CA GLU A 418 32.83 9.73 -4.59
C GLU A 418 32.87 8.89 -3.31
N LYS A 419 32.59 9.49 -2.14
CA LYS A 419 32.49 8.78 -0.84
C LYS A 419 31.44 7.66 -0.84
N TYR A 420 30.53 7.65 -1.83
CA TYR A 420 29.51 6.61 -2.01
C TYR A 420 29.85 5.60 -3.13
N LYS A 421 30.92 5.82 -3.90
CA LYS A 421 31.24 5.02 -5.10
C LYS A 421 31.55 3.56 -4.80
N ASP A 422 32.15 3.29 -3.64
CA ASP A 422 32.48 1.94 -3.16
C ASP A 422 31.35 1.31 -2.33
N LYS A 423 30.12 1.87 -2.41
CA LYS A 423 28.94 1.40 -1.69
C LYS A 423 27.82 1.03 -2.67
N THR A 424 26.88 0.22 -2.21
CA THR A 424 25.60 0.04 -2.90
C THR A 424 24.68 1.22 -2.57
N VAL A 425 24.25 1.95 -3.59
CA VAL A 425 23.38 3.13 -3.46
C VAL A 425 22.06 2.89 -4.15
N ILE A 426 20.97 3.29 -3.49
CA ILE A 426 19.61 3.29 -4.02
C ILE A 426 19.18 4.74 -4.25
N SER A 427 18.71 5.05 -5.45
CA SER A 427 17.94 6.25 -5.75
C SER A 427 16.47 5.84 -5.90
N LEU A 428 15.61 6.34 -5.01
CA LEU A 428 14.18 6.16 -5.09
C LEU A 428 13.53 7.49 -5.45
N VAL A 429 13.00 7.58 -6.67
CA VAL A 429 12.46 8.82 -7.22
C VAL A 429 10.98 8.64 -7.55
N THR A 430 10.13 9.54 -7.09
CA THR A 430 8.70 9.56 -7.39
C THR A 430 8.21 11.00 -7.54
N ASP A 431 7.01 11.20 -8.08
CA ASP A 431 6.37 12.50 -7.96
C ASP A 431 6.22 12.85 -6.47
N PRO A 432 6.74 13.99 -5.99
CA PRO A 432 6.73 14.32 -4.56
C PRO A 432 5.35 14.29 -3.92
N ARG A 433 4.26 14.47 -4.69
CA ARG A 433 2.89 14.34 -4.22
C ARG A 433 2.58 12.94 -3.70
N ASN A 434 3.18 11.90 -4.28
CA ASN A 434 3.02 10.53 -3.82
C ASN A 434 3.50 10.33 -2.38
N LEU A 435 4.46 11.14 -1.92
CA LEU A 435 5.01 11.07 -0.56
C LEU A 435 4.41 12.12 0.37
N PHE A 436 4.27 13.36 -0.09
CA PHE A 436 4.07 14.53 0.77
C PHE A 436 2.73 15.27 0.56
N ASP A 437 1.88 14.82 -0.35
CA ASP A 437 0.52 15.38 -0.51
C ASP A 437 -0.34 15.15 0.74
N GLU A 438 -1.19 16.12 1.08
CA GLU A 438 -2.00 16.08 2.30
C GLU A 438 -3.10 15.00 2.25
N GLU A 439 -3.61 14.67 1.07
CA GLU A 439 -4.68 13.68 0.91
C GLU A 439 -4.11 12.29 0.66
N ASN A 440 -3.15 12.17 -0.26
CA ASN A 440 -2.70 10.88 -0.78
C ASN A 440 -1.21 10.60 -0.54
N GLY A 441 -0.46 11.54 0.06
CA GLY A 441 0.96 11.38 0.34
C GLY A 441 1.20 10.33 1.43
N ILE A 442 1.93 9.26 1.10
CA ILE A 442 2.09 8.10 1.99
C ILE A 442 3.04 8.36 3.16
N TYR A 443 3.80 9.46 3.15
CA TYR A 443 4.88 9.72 4.10
C TYR A 443 4.47 10.69 5.23
N VAL A 444 3.37 11.43 5.05
CA VAL A 444 2.90 12.51 5.94
C VAL A 444 1.78 12.07 6.88
N ASN A 445 1.43 12.94 7.82
CA ASN A 445 0.31 12.77 8.74
C ASN A 445 -1.04 12.77 8.02
N GLY A 446 -1.20 13.60 6.99
CA GLY A 446 -2.43 13.77 6.22
C GLY A 446 -3.40 14.80 6.82
N GLN A 447 -4.25 15.38 5.96
CA GLN A 447 -5.09 16.54 6.30
C GLN A 447 -5.98 16.30 7.53
N GLN A 448 -6.70 15.17 7.57
CA GLN A 448 -7.63 14.86 8.66
C GLN A 448 -6.91 14.75 10.01
N TYR A 449 -5.69 14.19 10.02
CA TYR A 449 -4.88 14.11 11.24
C TYR A 449 -4.36 15.48 11.65
N GLU A 450 -3.91 16.30 10.71
CA GLU A 450 -3.44 17.66 11.02
C GLU A 450 -4.55 18.54 11.61
N GLU A 451 -5.77 18.46 11.07
CA GLU A 451 -6.93 19.18 11.62
C GLU A 451 -7.25 18.74 13.05
N TRP A 452 -7.27 17.42 13.30
CA TRP A 452 -7.46 16.86 14.65
C TRP A 452 -6.33 17.25 15.61
N TYR A 453 -5.07 17.13 15.18
CA TYR A 453 -3.91 17.45 15.99
C TYR A 453 -3.87 18.93 16.37
N ASN A 454 -4.20 19.83 15.43
CA ASN A 454 -4.28 21.26 15.70
C ASN A 454 -5.38 21.61 16.71
N GLN A 455 -6.56 21.00 16.58
CA GLN A 455 -7.63 21.16 17.58
C GLN A 455 -7.20 20.69 18.97
N SER A 456 -6.41 19.61 19.05
CA SER A 456 -5.90 19.10 20.33
C SER A 456 -4.92 20.05 21.04
N LEU A 457 -4.33 20.99 20.30
CA LEU A 457 -3.35 21.97 20.82
C LEU A 457 -3.97 23.30 21.26
N GLU A 458 -5.27 23.54 21.02
CA GLU A 458 -5.93 24.78 21.44
C GLU A 458 -6.17 24.80 22.98
N GLU A 459 -5.41 25.65 23.69
CA GLU A 459 -5.11 25.61 25.14
C GLU A 459 -6.24 26.00 26.13
N ASP A 460 -7.49 26.20 25.72
CA ASP A 460 -8.52 26.83 26.57
C ASP A 460 -9.73 25.94 26.99
N MET A 461 -9.61 24.60 26.87
CA MET A 461 -10.65 23.69 27.40
C MET A 461 -10.44 23.35 28.88
N GLN A 462 -11.49 23.52 29.69
CA GLN A 462 -11.44 23.27 31.14
C GLN A 462 -11.14 21.78 31.45
N PRO A 463 -10.47 21.47 32.58
CA PRO A 463 -10.01 20.11 32.91
C PRO A 463 -11.11 19.05 33.00
N ASP A 464 -12.36 19.46 33.22
CA ASP A 464 -13.57 18.64 33.31
C ASP A 464 -14.23 18.36 31.95
N GLU A 465 -13.77 19.01 30.87
CA GLU A 465 -14.14 18.74 29.47
C GLU A 465 -13.05 17.96 28.70
N LYS A 466 -11.99 17.47 29.38
CA LYS A 466 -11.01 16.52 28.82
C LYS A 466 -11.62 15.13 28.59
N GLU A 467 -12.67 15.07 27.79
CA GLU A 467 -13.03 13.90 27.00
C GLU A 467 -12.67 14.18 25.55
N ILE A 468 -11.37 14.29 25.23
CA ILE A 468 -10.93 13.84 23.90
C ILE A 468 -11.09 12.31 23.94
N LYS A 469 -12.31 11.84 23.69
CA LYS A 469 -12.75 10.46 23.88
C LYS A 469 -12.64 9.59 22.63
N THR A 470 -11.76 9.97 21.70
CA THR A 470 -11.59 9.27 20.43
C THR A 470 -10.12 9.12 20.11
N ASP A 471 -9.71 7.91 19.74
CA ASP A 471 -8.48 7.70 18.97
C ASP A 471 -8.53 8.64 17.76
N GLY A 472 -7.50 9.47 17.54
CA GLY A 472 -7.44 10.39 16.40
C GLY A 472 -7.58 9.64 15.07
N PRO A 473 -7.90 10.34 13.96
CA PRO A 473 -7.96 9.71 12.64
C PRO A 473 -6.63 9.03 12.31
N ILE A 474 -6.66 8.00 11.48
CA ILE A 474 -5.44 7.26 11.12
C ILE A 474 -4.60 8.13 10.19
N PRO A 475 -3.33 8.45 10.55
CA PRO A 475 -2.45 9.22 9.67
C PRO A 475 -2.19 8.53 8.33
N ASN A 476 -1.90 9.27 7.26
CA ASN A 476 -1.62 8.69 5.94
C ASN A 476 -0.50 7.64 5.99
N TYR A 477 0.59 7.90 6.71
CA TYR A 477 1.66 6.92 6.88
C TYR A 477 1.28 5.65 7.64
N MET A 478 0.13 5.61 8.31
CA MET A 478 -0.42 4.42 8.98
C MET A 478 -1.35 3.59 8.08
N GLN A 479 -1.69 4.09 6.90
CA GLN A 479 -2.57 3.41 5.96
C GLN A 479 -1.91 2.20 5.29
N ARG A 480 -2.75 1.30 4.74
CA ARG A 480 -2.37 -0.05 4.27
C ARG A 480 -3.11 -0.41 2.98
N GLY A 481 -2.73 -1.53 2.38
CA GLY A 481 -3.34 -2.01 1.15
C GLY A 481 -2.59 -1.51 -0.08
N GLU A 482 -3.07 -1.92 -1.25
CA GLU A 482 -2.52 -1.49 -2.54
C GLU A 482 -2.91 -0.05 -2.87
N GLU A 483 -4.08 0.42 -2.42
CA GLU A 483 -4.54 1.82 -2.54
C GLU A 483 -3.58 2.84 -1.90
N TRP A 484 -2.68 2.38 -1.04
CA TRP A 484 -1.63 3.17 -0.38
C TRP A 484 -0.22 2.80 -0.86
N GLU A 485 -0.12 2.12 -2.01
CA GLU A 485 1.09 1.94 -2.80
C GLU A 485 1.22 3.08 -3.81
N ARG A 486 2.44 3.54 -4.04
CA ARG A 486 2.72 4.61 -5.01
C ARG A 486 3.77 4.14 -5.98
N ILE A 487 3.65 4.56 -7.24
CA ILE A 487 4.69 4.32 -8.24
C ILE A 487 5.96 5.10 -7.86
N ALA A 488 7.12 4.51 -8.09
CA ALA A 488 8.42 5.16 -8.02
C ALA A 488 9.36 4.55 -9.05
N ASN A 489 10.42 5.26 -9.42
CA ASN A 489 11.57 4.71 -10.12
C ASN A 489 12.58 4.24 -9.07
N PHE A 490 12.96 2.97 -9.13
CA PHE A 490 13.99 2.37 -8.28
C PHE A 490 15.23 2.12 -9.10
N GLU A 491 16.30 2.83 -8.74
CA GLU A 491 17.62 2.67 -9.31
C GLU A 491 18.58 2.19 -8.22
N ILE A 492 19.32 1.11 -8.47
CA ILE A 492 20.38 0.61 -7.59
C ILE A 492 21.69 0.54 -8.36
N ILE A 493 22.73 1.11 -7.77
CA ILE A 493 24.08 1.24 -8.35
C ILE A 493 25.12 0.77 -7.34
N ASN A 494 26.16 0.12 -7.82
CA ASN A 494 27.34 -0.24 -7.02
C ASN A 494 28.63 0.17 -7.77
N ASP A 495 29.78 -0.32 -7.30
CA ASP A 495 31.09 -0.10 -7.91
C ASP A 495 31.20 -0.58 -9.36
N SER A 496 30.35 -1.52 -9.77
CA SER A 496 30.28 -2.10 -11.10
C SER A 496 29.34 -1.34 -12.05
N GLY A 497 28.63 -0.32 -11.55
CA GLY A 497 27.67 0.49 -12.30
C GLY A 497 26.21 0.21 -11.92
N VAL A 498 25.28 0.68 -12.78
CA VAL A 498 23.84 0.53 -12.53
C VAL A 498 23.47 -0.95 -12.63
N MET A 499 23.02 -1.52 -11.50
CA MET A 499 22.57 -2.91 -11.42
C MET A 499 21.13 -3.05 -11.92
N LEU A 500 20.28 -2.07 -11.57
CA LEU A 500 18.87 -2.08 -11.92
C LEU A 500 18.33 -0.65 -11.97
N ASN A 501 17.48 -0.35 -12.95
CA ASN A 501 16.71 0.88 -13.03
C ASN A 501 15.34 0.54 -13.62
N GLN A 502 14.29 0.54 -12.79
CA GLN A 502 12.94 0.20 -13.22
C GLN A 502 11.85 0.90 -12.38
N PRO A 503 10.63 1.05 -12.93
CA PRO A 503 9.46 1.41 -12.15
C PRO A 503 9.07 0.33 -11.14
N VAL A 504 8.61 0.75 -9.96
CA VAL A 504 8.24 -0.10 -8.82
C VAL A 504 7.06 0.49 -8.04
N GLY A 505 6.43 -0.33 -7.21
CA GLY A 505 5.52 0.12 -6.16
C GLY A 505 6.24 0.32 -4.85
N ILE A 506 5.95 1.41 -4.13
CA ILE A 506 6.49 1.69 -2.80
C ILE A 506 5.39 1.87 -1.76
N ARG A 507 5.64 1.36 -0.56
CA ARG A 507 4.78 1.55 0.63
C ARG A 507 5.59 1.79 1.87
N ILE A 508 5.05 2.57 2.81
CA ILE A 508 5.66 2.71 4.12
C ILE A 508 5.64 1.36 4.85
N GLN A 509 6.79 0.94 5.36
CA GLN A 509 6.96 -0.30 6.09
C GLN A 509 6.94 -0.11 7.60
N GLY A 510 6.42 -1.11 8.32
CA GLY A 510 6.55 -1.24 9.78
C GLY A 510 5.23 -1.12 10.52
N ALA A 511 5.35 -1.08 11.85
CA ALA A 511 4.24 -0.89 12.78
C ALA A 511 4.36 0.49 13.45
N SER A 512 4.76 0.55 14.73
CA SER A 512 4.96 1.80 15.46
C SER A 512 6.05 2.69 14.87
N THR A 513 7.08 2.12 14.23
CA THR A 513 8.18 2.89 13.60
C THR A 513 7.71 3.80 12.47
N ARG A 514 6.52 3.58 11.90
CA ARG A 514 5.95 4.45 10.87
C ARG A 514 5.70 5.87 11.38
N ALA A 515 5.54 6.08 12.68
CA ALA A 515 5.35 7.42 13.25
C ALA A 515 6.62 8.28 13.31
N ARG A 516 7.80 7.71 13.03
CA ARG A 516 9.09 8.43 13.03
C ARG A 516 9.31 9.16 11.70
N GLY A 517 10.17 10.19 11.70
CA GLY A 517 10.42 11.02 10.52
C GLY A 517 11.25 10.38 9.41
N LEU A 518 12.05 9.36 9.75
CA LEU A 518 12.76 8.52 8.78
C LEU A 518 12.03 7.19 8.67
N LYS A 519 11.13 7.10 7.70
CA LYS A 519 10.28 5.93 7.45
C LYS A 519 10.97 4.97 6.49
N ARG A 520 10.67 3.71 6.70
CA ARG A 520 11.15 2.58 5.92
C ARG A 520 10.22 2.32 4.75
N PHE A 521 10.73 1.79 3.65
CA PHE A 521 9.91 1.40 2.49
C PHE A 521 9.87 -0.12 2.31
N SER A 522 8.73 -0.64 1.87
CA SER A 522 8.68 -1.87 1.08
C SER A 522 8.65 -1.49 -0.39
N ILE A 523 9.38 -2.23 -1.22
CA ILE A 523 9.52 -2.01 -2.66
C ILE A 523 9.03 -3.27 -3.38
N TYR A 524 8.19 -3.12 -4.40
CA TYR A 524 7.55 -4.22 -5.11
C TYR A 524 7.74 -4.09 -6.62
N SER A 525 8.20 -5.15 -7.28
CA SER A 525 8.04 -5.27 -8.73
C SER A 525 6.64 -5.80 -9.04
N ARG A 526 5.93 -5.14 -9.96
CA ARG A 526 4.57 -5.53 -10.33
C ARG A 526 4.32 -5.26 -11.81
N LYS A 527 3.47 -6.10 -12.41
CA LYS A 527 3.08 -5.97 -13.82
C LYS A 527 2.56 -4.58 -14.16
N LYS A 528 1.80 -3.94 -13.26
CA LYS A 528 1.28 -2.58 -13.44
C LYS A 528 2.36 -1.48 -13.54
N TYR A 529 3.57 -1.71 -13.04
CA TYR A 529 4.65 -0.71 -13.05
C TYR A 529 5.71 -1.03 -14.10
N SER A 530 6.23 -2.27 -14.10
CA SER A 530 7.35 -2.71 -14.94
C SER A 530 6.95 -3.75 -15.99
N GLY A 531 5.68 -4.13 -16.08
CA GLY A 531 5.23 -5.24 -16.95
C GLY A 531 5.51 -6.64 -16.37
N SER A 532 6.25 -6.75 -15.27
CA SER A 532 6.64 -8.03 -14.65
C SER A 532 6.32 -8.10 -13.16
N LYS A 533 6.05 -9.31 -12.63
CA LYS A 533 6.00 -9.56 -11.18
C LYS A 533 7.41 -9.58 -10.57
N TRP A 534 8.46 -9.74 -11.37
CA TRP A 534 9.84 -9.87 -10.91
C TRP A 534 10.64 -8.62 -11.23
N PHE A 535 11.67 -8.33 -10.44
CA PHE A 535 12.67 -7.35 -10.83
C PHE A 535 13.43 -7.85 -12.07
N ASP A 536 13.83 -6.95 -12.98
CA ASP A 536 14.44 -7.31 -14.27
C ASP A 536 15.83 -7.93 -14.12
N SER A 537 16.49 -7.69 -12.98
CA SER A 537 17.75 -8.30 -12.59
C SER A 537 17.69 -8.74 -11.13
N PRO A 538 18.33 -9.87 -10.77
CA PRO A 538 18.57 -10.21 -9.38
C PRO A 538 19.37 -9.10 -8.67
N VAL A 539 19.05 -8.85 -7.39
CA VAL A 539 19.66 -7.76 -6.60
C VAL A 539 20.53 -8.28 -5.46
N ILE A 540 20.03 -9.20 -4.63
CA ILE A 540 20.74 -9.68 -3.42
C ILE A 540 21.47 -11.01 -3.65
N ASN A 541 20.91 -11.85 -4.50
CA ASN A 541 21.37 -13.20 -4.81
C ASN A 541 21.14 -13.44 -6.31
N ASP A 542 21.65 -14.53 -6.86
CA ASP A 542 21.41 -14.88 -8.27
C ASP A 542 19.96 -15.40 -8.53
N LYS A 543 19.02 -15.16 -7.60
CA LYS A 543 17.62 -15.58 -7.71
C LYS A 543 16.71 -14.41 -8.11
N PRO A 544 15.63 -14.68 -8.87
CA PRO A 544 14.60 -13.68 -9.11
C PRO A 544 14.04 -13.13 -7.79
N ASN A 545 13.98 -11.80 -7.66
CA ASN A 545 13.38 -11.16 -6.49
C ASN A 545 12.06 -10.49 -6.89
N HIS A 546 11.05 -10.54 -6.01
CA HIS A 546 9.75 -9.87 -6.23
C HIS A 546 9.61 -8.59 -5.40
N SER A 547 10.04 -8.63 -4.14
CA SER A 547 9.85 -7.51 -3.22
C SER A 547 10.94 -7.43 -2.16
N PHE A 548 11.27 -6.19 -1.79
CA PHE A 548 12.28 -5.86 -0.80
C PHE A 548 11.72 -5.00 0.32
N VAL A 549 12.48 -4.88 1.39
CA VAL A 549 12.28 -3.94 2.47
C VAL A 549 13.58 -3.19 2.77
N LEU A 550 13.48 -1.87 2.89
CA LEU A 550 14.52 -1.02 3.46
C LEU A 550 14.36 -1.01 4.98
N ARG A 551 15.27 -1.67 5.71
CA ARG A 551 15.14 -1.88 7.14
C ARG A 551 16.41 -1.44 7.88
N GLU A 552 16.23 -0.63 8.92
CA GLU A 552 17.27 -0.42 9.93
C GLU A 552 17.37 -1.67 10.81
N GLY A 553 18.57 -1.93 11.33
CA GLY A 553 18.81 -3.01 12.27
C GLY A 553 19.76 -4.06 11.71
N PHE A 554 21.06 -3.81 11.90
CA PHE A 554 22.17 -4.67 11.48
C PHE A 554 21.92 -6.15 11.77
N LYS A 555 21.36 -6.48 12.94
CA LYS A 555 21.12 -7.87 13.37
C LYS A 555 20.16 -8.63 12.44
N ASN A 556 19.18 -7.95 11.82
CA ASN A 556 18.23 -8.58 10.91
C ASN A 556 18.83 -8.93 9.55
N ALA A 557 19.98 -8.37 9.19
CA ALA A 557 20.72 -8.72 7.99
C ALA A 557 21.87 -9.68 8.31
N PHE A 558 22.58 -9.40 9.41
CA PHE A 558 23.81 -10.09 9.79
C PHE A 558 23.60 -11.48 10.39
N VAL A 559 22.61 -11.69 11.26
CA VAL A 559 22.41 -13.02 11.85
C VAL A 559 21.94 -14.03 10.79
N PRO A 560 20.98 -13.70 9.91
CA PRO A 560 20.65 -14.53 8.76
C PRO A 560 21.85 -14.96 7.91
N SER A 561 22.80 -14.07 7.64
CA SER A 561 23.96 -14.39 6.79
C SER A 561 24.99 -15.32 7.44
N LEU A 562 24.87 -15.57 8.76
CA LEU A 562 25.69 -16.55 9.48
C LEU A 562 25.11 -17.96 9.43
N VAL A 563 23.83 -18.11 9.12
CA VAL A 563 23.07 -19.37 9.30
C VAL A 563 22.34 -19.78 8.00
N GLU A 564 22.92 -19.47 6.85
CA GLU A 564 22.33 -19.71 5.52
C GLU A 564 22.17 -21.20 5.20
N ASP A 565 22.91 -22.08 5.87
CA ASP A 565 22.90 -23.54 5.67
C ASP A 565 21.94 -24.30 6.61
N ARG A 566 21.08 -23.57 7.34
CA ARG A 566 20.16 -24.12 8.36
C ARG A 566 18.73 -24.30 7.84
N ASP A 567 17.96 -25.13 8.55
CA ASP A 567 16.56 -25.46 8.22
C ASP A 567 15.56 -24.37 8.67
N VAL A 568 16.02 -23.37 9.44
CA VAL A 568 15.24 -22.16 9.71
C VAL A 568 15.24 -21.26 8.47
N GLY A 569 14.08 -20.73 8.06
CA GLY A 569 14.07 -19.79 6.94
C GLY A 569 14.58 -18.41 7.33
N ILE A 570 15.22 -17.73 6.38
CA ILE A 570 15.95 -16.48 6.60
C ILE A 570 15.64 -15.41 5.55
N GLN A 571 15.95 -14.14 5.84
CA GLN A 571 15.93 -13.07 4.83
C GLN A 571 17.37 -12.74 4.45
N HIS A 572 17.70 -12.81 3.15
CA HIS A 572 18.97 -12.30 2.66
C HIS A 572 18.93 -10.78 2.57
N GLY A 573 20.09 -10.15 2.73
CA GLY A 573 20.19 -8.71 2.62
C GLY A 573 21.59 -8.15 2.57
N MET A 574 21.68 -6.88 2.20
CA MET A 574 22.94 -6.14 2.05
C MET A 574 22.80 -4.70 2.59
N PRO A 575 23.91 -4.07 3.04
CA PRO A 575 23.90 -2.65 3.37
C PRO A 575 23.70 -1.78 2.12
N VAL A 576 22.93 -0.70 2.26
CA VAL A 576 22.62 0.25 1.19
C VAL A 576 22.54 1.68 1.71
N GLU A 577 22.96 2.63 0.88
CA GLU A 577 22.77 4.06 1.09
C GLU A 577 21.59 4.53 0.25
N VAL A 578 20.64 5.27 0.85
CA VAL A 578 19.37 5.62 0.18
C VAL A 578 19.26 7.11 -0.04
N PHE A 579 19.02 7.50 -1.28
CA PHE A 579 18.58 8.82 -1.70
C PHE A 579 17.08 8.76 -2.04
N LEU A 580 16.30 9.68 -1.47
CA LEU A 580 14.86 9.81 -1.74
C LEU A 580 14.61 11.15 -2.43
N ASP A 581 14.09 11.11 -3.65
CA ASP A 581 13.88 12.29 -4.51
C ASP A 581 15.12 13.20 -4.58
N GLY A 582 16.29 12.56 -4.70
CA GLY A 582 17.59 13.23 -4.83
C GLY A 582 18.24 13.65 -3.51
N GLU A 583 17.58 13.58 -2.35
CA GLU A 583 18.21 13.93 -1.06
C GLU A 583 18.68 12.68 -0.31
N TYR A 584 19.90 12.71 0.23
CA TYR A 584 20.39 11.62 1.08
C TYR A 584 19.48 11.43 2.29
N TRP A 585 18.98 10.21 2.45
CA TRP A 585 17.92 9.92 3.41
C TRP A 585 18.45 9.13 4.62
N TYR A 586 19.05 7.96 4.38
CA TYR A 586 19.64 7.12 5.42
C TYR A 586 20.54 6.00 4.87
N SER A 587 21.34 5.42 5.77
CA SER A 587 22.07 4.17 5.60
C SER A 587 21.32 3.04 6.29
N VAL A 588 20.92 2.01 5.55
CA VAL A 588 20.06 0.90 6.02
C VAL A 588 20.45 -0.42 5.35
N TYR A 589 19.66 -1.48 5.57
CA TYR A 589 19.79 -2.75 4.88
C TYR A 589 18.62 -2.96 3.92
N LEU A 590 18.92 -3.39 2.70
CA LEU A 590 17.94 -3.94 1.76
C LEU A 590 17.79 -5.42 2.09
N LEU A 591 16.61 -5.85 2.52
CA LEU A 591 16.30 -7.26 2.78
C LEU A 591 15.25 -7.76 1.78
N GLU A 592 15.38 -8.99 1.30
CA GLU A 592 14.28 -9.69 0.64
C GLU A 592 13.08 -9.79 1.59
N LYS A 593 11.86 -9.74 1.07
CA LYS A 593 10.66 -9.86 1.90
C LYS A 593 10.09 -11.27 1.87
N TYR A 594 9.76 -11.82 3.05
CA TYR A 594 8.90 -13.01 3.15
C TYR A 594 7.54 -12.72 2.50
N SER A 595 7.37 -13.23 1.29
CA SER A 595 6.20 -13.10 0.43
C SER A 595 5.87 -14.48 -0.13
N ASP A 596 4.67 -14.65 -0.67
CA ASP A 596 4.28 -15.81 -1.49
C ASP A 596 5.35 -16.18 -2.55
N SER A 597 5.99 -15.16 -3.11
CA SER A 597 7.03 -15.26 -4.13
C SER A 597 8.36 -15.76 -3.55
N TYR A 598 8.70 -15.35 -2.32
CA TYR A 598 9.86 -15.89 -1.60
C TYR A 598 9.76 -17.42 -1.45
N PHE A 599 8.60 -17.94 -1.05
CA PHE A 599 8.46 -19.39 -0.88
C PHE A 599 8.49 -20.16 -2.20
N HIS A 600 8.04 -19.53 -3.29
CA HIS A 600 8.19 -20.10 -4.63
C HIS A 600 9.67 -20.26 -5.00
N GLU A 601 10.47 -19.21 -4.85
CA GLU A 601 11.88 -19.18 -5.29
C GLU A 601 12.82 -20.06 -4.46
N TYR A 602 12.54 -20.20 -3.16
CA TYR A 602 13.40 -20.95 -2.24
C TYR A 602 12.93 -22.37 -1.99
N TYR A 603 11.62 -22.62 -1.97
CA TYR A 603 11.06 -23.91 -1.60
C TYR A 603 10.28 -24.59 -2.73
N GLN A 604 10.22 -23.98 -3.92
CA GLN A 604 9.54 -24.50 -5.12
C GLN A 604 8.04 -24.76 -4.89
N LEU A 605 7.43 -23.96 -4.03
CA LEU A 605 6.02 -24.08 -3.67
C LEU A 605 5.14 -23.21 -4.54
N ASN A 606 3.87 -23.61 -4.69
CA ASN A 606 2.87 -22.72 -5.26
C ASN A 606 2.57 -21.56 -4.30
N SER A 607 2.77 -20.34 -4.80
CA SER A 607 2.52 -19.09 -4.07
C SER A 607 1.11 -19.00 -3.46
N ASP A 608 0.09 -19.59 -4.09
CA ASP A 608 -1.30 -19.54 -3.61
C ASP A 608 -1.56 -20.43 -2.39
N ASN A 609 -0.68 -21.41 -2.15
CA ASN A 609 -0.86 -22.41 -1.10
C ASN A 609 -0.15 -22.02 0.20
N ILE A 610 0.61 -20.93 0.25
CA ILE A 610 1.42 -20.60 1.41
C ILE A 610 0.58 -20.06 2.56
N GLN A 611 0.72 -20.66 3.75
CA GLN A 611 0.17 -20.13 4.99
C GLN A 611 1.29 -19.53 5.83
N LEU A 612 1.38 -18.20 5.87
CA LEU A 612 2.30 -17.46 6.72
C LEU A 612 1.58 -16.95 7.98
N VAL A 613 2.06 -17.32 9.16
CA VAL A 613 1.46 -16.99 10.45
C VAL A 613 2.43 -16.21 11.31
N LYS A 614 2.02 -14.99 11.69
CA LYS A 614 2.80 -14.07 12.53
C LYS A 614 2.18 -13.96 13.92
N ASN A 615 3.03 -13.84 14.94
CA ASN A 615 2.68 -13.55 16.34
C ASN A 615 1.72 -14.57 16.98
N LYS A 616 1.86 -15.85 16.65
CA LYS A 616 1.18 -16.96 17.34
C LYS A 616 1.76 -18.29 16.88
N THR A 617 1.69 -19.28 17.77
CA THR A 617 1.85 -20.70 17.41
C THR A 617 0.49 -21.29 17.09
N ASP A 618 0.41 -22.22 16.13
CA ASP A 618 -0.83 -22.93 15.80
C ASP A 618 -1.39 -23.64 17.05
N PRO A 619 -2.63 -23.35 17.48
CA PRO A 619 -3.26 -24.01 18.63
C PRO A 619 -3.33 -25.54 18.52
N ASN A 620 -3.32 -26.11 17.32
CA ASN A 620 -3.31 -27.56 17.12
C ASN A 620 -1.97 -28.18 17.52
N LEU A 621 -0.83 -27.51 17.29
CA LEU A 621 0.48 -27.96 17.77
C LEU A 621 0.48 -28.02 19.30
N LEU A 622 -0.02 -26.97 19.94
CA LEU A 622 -0.13 -26.91 21.40
C LEU A 622 -1.02 -28.02 21.96
N ARG A 623 -2.14 -28.32 21.28
CA ARG A 623 -3.01 -29.44 21.66
C ARG A 623 -2.32 -30.79 21.56
N ILE A 624 -1.50 -31.04 20.54
CA ILE A 624 -0.74 -32.30 20.43
C ILE A 624 0.22 -32.44 21.61
N ILE A 625 0.92 -31.36 21.95
CA ILE A 625 1.81 -31.30 23.12
C ILE A 625 1.05 -31.57 24.43
N ASP A 626 -0.10 -30.92 24.63
CA ASP A 626 -0.91 -31.03 25.85
C ASP A 626 -1.63 -32.38 25.98
N ALA A 627 -1.96 -33.04 24.86
CA ALA A 627 -2.79 -34.26 24.82
C ALA A 627 -2.03 -35.57 25.11
N GLY A 628 -0.74 -35.50 25.47
CA GLY A 628 0.02 -36.68 25.88
C GLY A 628 1.40 -36.84 25.24
N TYR A 629 2.03 -35.75 24.77
CA TYR A 629 3.41 -35.80 24.30
C TYR A 629 4.34 -36.35 25.39
N SER A 630 4.87 -37.54 25.13
CA SER A 630 5.68 -38.36 26.02
C SER A 630 7.15 -38.34 25.57
N SER A 631 7.99 -39.13 26.26
CA SER A 631 9.41 -39.26 25.96
C SER A 631 9.74 -40.35 24.93
N ASP A 632 8.75 -40.95 24.27
CA ASP A 632 8.97 -42.05 23.32
C ASP A 632 9.12 -41.57 21.86
N GLU A 633 9.61 -42.48 21.01
CA GLU A 633 9.88 -42.22 19.59
C GLU A 633 8.59 -42.03 18.78
N GLU A 634 7.48 -42.66 19.19
CA GLU A 634 6.18 -42.53 18.52
C GLU A 634 5.63 -41.11 18.69
N ALA A 635 5.70 -40.55 19.90
CA ALA A 635 5.33 -39.16 20.16
C ALA A 635 6.19 -38.17 19.36
N TYR A 636 7.51 -38.42 19.29
CA TYR A 636 8.42 -37.60 18.46
C TYR A 636 8.06 -37.67 16.97
N SER A 637 7.81 -38.88 16.44
CA SER A 637 7.39 -39.06 15.05
C SER A 637 6.02 -38.42 14.77
N GLN A 638 5.10 -38.47 15.74
CA GLN A 638 3.77 -37.87 15.60
C GLN A 638 3.87 -36.35 15.45
N ILE A 639 4.61 -35.67 16.35
CA ILE A 639 4.76 -34.21 16.23
C ILE A 639 5.56 -33.83 14.99
N ASN A 640 6.58 -34.62 14.61
CA ASN A 640 7.37 -34.39 13.39
C ASN A 640 6.56 -34.54 12.10
N SER A 641 5.39 -35.18 12.14
CA SER A 641 4.47 -35.27 10.99
C SER A 641 3.66 -33.98 10.77
N VAL A 642 3.65 -33.07 11.74
CA VAL A 642 2.85 -31.82 11.72
C VAL A 642 3.74 -30.57 11.73
N MET A 643 4.95 -30.67 12.28
CA MET A 643 5.98 -29.63 12.22
C MET A 643 7.32 -30.20 11.81
N ASP A 644 8.15 -29.38 11.20
CA ASP A 644 9.56 -29.67 11.04
C ASP A 644 10.29 -29.34 12.35
N ILE A 645 10.66 -30.38 13.10
CA ILE A 645 11.29 -30.21 14.41
C ILE A 645 12.68 -29.57 14.27
N GLN A 646 13.43 -29.88 13.20
CA GLN A 646 14.78 -29.35 13.04
C GLN A 646 14.74 -27.83 12.75
N SER A 647 13.83 -27.38 11.89
CA SER A 647 13.59 -25.94 11.66
C SER A 647 13.26 -25.19 12.96
N TYR A 648 12.49 -25.80 13.86
CA TYR A 648 12.21 -25.23 15.19
C TYR A 648 13.43 -25.24 16.12
N ILE A 649 14.22 -26.32 16.12
CA ILE A 649 15.44 -26.41 16.92
C ILE A 649 16.42 -25.31 16.49
N ASP A 650 16.67 -25.14 15.18
CA ASP A 650 17.53 -24.09 14.64
C ASP A 650 17.04 -22.71 15.10
N TYR A 651 15.74 -22.43 14.95
CA TYR A 651 15.10 -21.19 15.39
C TYR A 651 15.35 -20.91 16.89
N ILE A 652 15.17 -21.91 17.76
CA ILE A 652 15.38 -21.76 19.20
C ILE A 652 16.87 -21.57 19.53
N CYS A 653 17.75 -22.42 18.99
CA CYS A 653 19.19 -22.37 19.24
C CYS A 653 19.78 -21.01 18.82
N ILE A 654 19.40 -20.49 17.65
CA ILE A 654 19.86 -19.20 17.15
C ILE A 654 19.38 -18.07 18.06
N ASN A 655 18.08 -17.98 18.35
CA ASN A 655 17.53 -16.93 19.22
C ASN A 655 18.11 -16.98 20.65
N ALA A 656 18.36 -18.18 21.18
CA ALA A 656 19.00 -18.37 22.48
C ALA A 656 20.46 -17.87 22.48
N TYR A 657 21.22 -18.24 21.45
CA TYR A 657 22.63 -17.88 21.35
C TYR A 657 22.79 -16.37 21.21
N VAL A 658 22.03 -15.74 20.30
CA VAL A 658 22.07 -14.30 20.01
C VAL A 658 21.35 -13.44 21.07
N ASP A 659 20.83 -14.07 22.13
CA ASP A 659 20.15 -13.40 23.24
C ASP A 659 18.97 -12.51 22.79
N ASN A 660 18.08 -13.05 21.93
CA ASN A 660 16.90 -12.31 21.49
C ASN A 660 15.81 -12.26 22.57
N GLU A 661 15.80 -11.19 23.34
CA GLU A 661 14.90 -11.06 24.50
C GLU A 661 13.42 -10.82 24.15
N ASP A 662 13.08 -10.41 22.93
CA ASP A 662 11.69 -10.16 22.52
C ASP A 662 11.05 -11.36 21.78
N MET A 663 11.83 -12.43 21.57
CA MET A 663 11.36 -13.67 20.96
C MET A 663 10.42 -14.42 21.92
N TYR A 664 9.24 -14.77 21.42
CA TYR A 664 8.29 -15.66 22.12
C TYR A 664 7.39 -16.41 21.12
N GLU A 665 7.04 -17.65 21.43
CA GLU A 665 6.17 -18.47 20.56
C GLU A 665 4.79 -17.86 20.26
N GLN A 666 4.32 -16.91 21.08
CA GLN A 666 3.03 -16.23 20.89
C GLN A 666 3.16 -14.75 20.47
N TRP A 667 4.36 -14.20 20.28
CA TRP A 667 4.58 -12.85 19.73
C TRP A 667 6.01 -12.71 19.19
N ASN A 668 6.21 -11.94 18.12
CA ASN A 668 7.50 -11.84 17.42
C ASN A 668 8.04 -13.20 16.96
N CYS A 669 7.13 -14.10 16.60
CA CYS A 669 7.41 -15.36 15.93
C CYS A 669 6.74 -15.32 14.56
N LEU A 670 7.42 -15.90 13.57
CA LEU A 670 6.92 -16.03 12.21
C LEU A 670 7.08 -17.48 11.77
N THR A 671 5.98 -18.11 11.39
CA THR A 671 5.92 -19.53 11.00
C THR A 671 5.21 -19.68 9.67
N TRP A 672 5.52 -20.75 8.95
CA TRP A 672 4.91 -21.01 7.65
C TRP A 672 4.71 -22.51 7.39
N LYS A 673 3.83 -22.82 6.44
CA LYS A 673 3.67 -24.15 5.84
C LYS A 673 3.01 -24.03 4.47
N SER A 674 3.10 -25.07 3.64
CA SER A 674 2.12 -25.23 2.56
C SER A 674 0.75 -25.61 3.15
N GLY A 675 -0.30 -25.00 2.62
CA GLY A 675 -1.68 -25.20 3.03
C GLY A 675 -2.28 -26.50 2.49
N VAL A 676 -1.68 -27.08 1.46
CA VAL A 676 -2.07 -28.36 0.86
C VAL A 676 -0.81 -29.18 0.56
N LYS A 677 -0.98 -30.48 0.34
CA LYS A 677 0.15 -31.33 -0.05
C LYS A 677 0.55 -31.06 -1.49
N GLU A 678 1.84 -30.85 -1.74
CA GLU A 678 2.45 -30.63 -3.05
C GLU A 678 3.61 -31.61 -3.28
N ASP A 679 4.06 -31.75 -4.54
CA ASP A 679 5.15 -32.67 -4.90
C ASP A 679 6.54 -32.14 -4.52
N ALA A 680 6.66 -30.83 -4.26
CA ALA A 680 7.89 -30.22 -3.77
C ALA A 680 8.27 -30.73 -2.37
N GLU A 681 9.57 -30.78 -2.06
CA GLU A 681 10.11 -31.29 -0.79
C GLU A 681 9.44 -30.66 0.44
N TYR A 682 9.20 -29.36 0.40
CA TYR A 682 8.60 -28.59 1.49
C TYR A 682 7.06 -28.49 1.39
N GLY A 683 6.47 -29.18 0.40
CA GLY A 683 5.02 -29.28 0.15
C GLY A 683 4.30 -30.24 1.09
N ASP A 684 4.87 -30.53 2.25
CA ASP A 684 4.45 -31.59 3.17
C ASP A 684 3.45 -31.14 4.24
N THR A 685 2.99 -29.89 4.17
CA THR A 685 2.07 -29.25 5.13
C THR A 685 2.59 -29.11 6.57
N ARG A 686 3.89 -29.33 6.80
CA ARG A 686 4.50 -29.18 8.11
C ARG A 686 4.85 -27.72 8.43
N TRP A 687 4.59 -27.32 9.68
CA TRP A 687 4.98 -26.01 10.19
C TRP A 687 6.51 -25.86 10.29
N ARG A 688 7.02 -24.71 9.84
CA ARG A 688 8.43 -24.30 9.85
C ARG A 688 8.58 -22.88 10.39
N TRP A 689 9.77 -22.53 10.86
CA TRP A 689 10.05 -21.23 11.50
C TRP A 689 10.92 -20.35 10.61
N LEU A 690 10.76 -19.04 10.77
CA LEU A 690 11.54 -18.02 10.09
C LEU A 690 12.24 -17.14 11.13
N LEU A 691 13.50 -16.79 10.89
CA LEU A 691 14.15 -15.72 11.66
C LEU A 691 13.44 -14.40 11.35
N TYR A 692 13.00 -13.72 12.40
CA TYR A 692 12.19 -12.52 12.31
C TYR A 692 12.45 -11.63 13.51
N ASP A 693 12.71 -10.35 13.25
CA ASP A 693 12.79 -9.28 14.26
C ASP A 693 13.84 -9.51 15.36
N LEU A 694 15.11 -9.46 14.94
CA LEU A 694 16.28 -9.75 15.78
C LEU A 694 16.86 -8.48 16.44
N ASP A 695 16.16 -7.35 16.38
CA ASP A 695 16.65 -6.04 16.81
C ASP A 695 17.09 -6.03 18.30
N LEU A 696 16.51 -6.92 19.10
CA LEU A 696 16.69 -7.01 20.55
C LEU A 696 17.57 -8.19 20.98
N GLY A 697 18.56 -8.56 20.14
CA GLY A 697 19.66 -9.49 20.47
C GLY A 697 20.84 -8.87 21.25
N TRP A 698 21.61 -9.68 21.99
CA TRP A 698 22.97 -9.50 22.57
C TRP A 698 23.42 -8.16 23.14
N ASN A 699 22.50 -7.23 23.43
CA ASN A 699 22.72 -5.99 24.18
C ASN A 699 21.38 -5.28 24.42
N SER A 700 20.32 -6.07 24.55
CA SER A 700 18.99 -5.57 24.86
C SER A 700 18.86 -5.43 26.38
N ARG A 701 17.87 -4.67 26.84
CA ARG A 701 17.50 -4.55 28.27
C ARG A 701 16.00 -4.58 28.44
N LEU A 702 15.32 -5.42 27.66
CA LEU A 702 13.87 -5.57 27.73
C LEU A 702 13.43 -6.36 28.97
N ARG A 703 14.27 -7.29 29.41
CA ARG A 703 14.05 -8.14 30.58
C ARG A 703 14.85 -7.63 31.77
N ASP A 704 14.48 -8.09 32.96
CA ASP A 704 15.22 -7.77 34.17
C ASP A 704 16.54 -8.54 34.19
N HIS A 705 17.61 -7.86 33.76
CA HIS A 705 18.99 -8.33 33.89
C HIS A 705 19.43 -8.08 35.32
N THR A 706 20.10 -9.04 35.94
CA THR A 706 20.72 -8.76 37.24
C THR A 706 21.72 -7.62 37.08
N SER A 707 21.69 -6.63 37.99
CA SER A 707 22.34 -5.34 37.76
C SER A 707 23.85 -5.48 37.51
N ASN A 708 24.30 -5.14 36.29
CA ASN A 708 25.67 -5.09 35.72
C ASN A 708 26.08 -6.19 34.72
N ASP A 709 25.14 -6.93 34.12
CA ASP A 709 25.51 -8.01 33.20
C ASP A 709 26.19 -7.52 31.91
N ILE A 710 27.32 -8.17 31.59
CA ILE A 710 28.05 -8.04 30.33
C ILE A 710 27.30 -8.88 29.28
N PRO A 711 27.01 -8.38 28.06
CA PRO A 711 26.00 -9.02 27.21
C PRO A 711 26.24 -10.50 26.85
N TRP A 712 27.49 -10.93 26.70
CA TRP A 712 27.79 -12.35 26.43
C TRP A 712 27.56 -13.29 27.62
N GLN A 713 27.45 -12.76 28.84
CA GLN A 713 27.25 -13.51 30.09
C GLN A 713 25.77 -13.76 30.42
N VAL A 714 24.85 -13.22 29.64
CA VAL A 714 23.40 -13.30 29.91
C VAL A 714 22.90 -14.75 29.76
N ASN A 715 22.22 -15.29 30.77
CA ASN A 715 21.58 -16.61 30.65
C ASN A 715 20.19 -16.48 30.00
N THR A 716 20.14 -16.66 28.68
CA THR A 716 18.91 -16.52 27.89
C THR A 716 17.87 -17.62 28.16
N PHE A 717 18.26 -18.78 28.71
CA PHE A 717 17.31 -19.83 29.07
C PHE A 717 16.45 -19.46 30.29
N THR A 718 17.04 -18.74 31.26
CA THR A 718 16.41 -18.40 32.54
C THR A 718 16.12 -16.91 32.72
N LEU A 719 16.38 -16.08 31.71
CA LEU A 719 16.16 -14.63 31.70
C LEU A 719 14.73 -14.28 32.11
N GLY A 720 14.57 -13.58 33.23
CA GLY A 720 13.30 -13.29 33.88
C GLY A 720 12.27 -12.52 33.02
N PRO A 721 11.08 -12.22 33.57
CA PRO A 721 10.00 -11.66 32.78
C PRO A 721 10.38 -10.32 32.14
N ALA A 722 9.82 -10.05 30.96
CA ALA A 722 9.95 -8.74 30.31
C ALA A 722 9.38 -7.64 31.22
N ILE A 723 10.12 -6.54 31.36
CA ILE A 723 9.75 -5.43 32.24
C ILE A 723 8.38 -4.88 31.77
N GLY A 724 7.39 -4.89 32.67
CA GLY A 724 6.05 -4.37 32.41
C GLY A 724 5.11 -5.28 31.62
N ARG A 725 5.47 -6.54 31.33
CA ARG A 725 4.55 -7.51 30.69
C ARG A 725 3.98 -8.51 31.70
N LYS A 726 2.75 -8.97 31.45
CA LYS A 726 2.02 -9.92 32.33
C LYS A 726 2.40 -11.38 32.11
N ALA A 727 2.86 -11.74 30.93
CA ALA A 727 3.26 -13.11 30.59
C ALA A 727 4.77 -13.28 30.82
N ASP A 728 5.18 -14.49 31.17
CA ASP A 728 6.57 -14.87 31.39
C ASP A 728 7.16 -15.48 30.10
N PRO A 729 8.02 -14.74 29.37
CA PRO A 729 8.63 -15.21 28.14
C PRO A 729 9.97 -15.93 28.33
N THR A 730 10.31 -16.36 29.55
CA THR A 730 11.45 -17.27 29.77
C THR A 730 11.34 -18.48 28.84
N MET A 731 12.47 -18.95 28.32
CA MET A 731 12.49 -20.09 27.37
C MET A 731 11.76 -21.31 27.95
N ILE A 732 12.04 -21.62 29.22
CA ILE A 732 11.45 -22.74 29.95
C ILE A 732 9.91 -22.67 30.11
N ASN A 733 9.32 -21.48 29.98
CA ASN A 733 7.87 -21.29 30.07
C ASN A 733 7.19 -21.14 28.71
N GLN A 734 7.93 -21.16 27.60
CA GLN A 734 7.33 -21.19 26.27
C GLN A 734 6.62 -22.54 26.03
N PRO A 735 5.33 -22.55 25.65
CA PRO A 735 4.52 -23.77 25.62
C PRO A 735 5.08 -24.94 24.78
N LEU A 736 5.53 -24.67 23.56
CA LEU A 736 6.06 -25.69 22.64
C LEU A 736 7.44 -26.17 23.12
N TYR A 737 8.35 -25.27 23.48
CA TYR A 737 9.67 -25.63 24.03
C TYR A 737 9.54 -26.50 25.28
N LYS A 738 8.71 -26.07 26.24
CA LYS A 738 8.43 -26.78 27.49
C LYS A 738 7.83 -28.17 27.24
N GLY A 739 6.98 -28.29 26.22
CA GLY A 739 6.40 -29.54 25.79
C GLY A 739 7.43 -30.50 25.21
N LEU A 740 8.15 -30.03 24.18
CA LEU A 740 9.11 -30.82 23.42
C LEU A 740 10.29 -31.31 24.26
N ARG A 741 10.74 -30.52 25.26
CA ARG A 741 11.79 -30.91 26.22
C ARG A 741 11.49 -32.15 27.07
N LYS A 742 10.25 -32.64 27.09
CA LYS A 742 9.94 -33.91 27.75
C LYS A 742 10.47 -35.12 26.97
N ASN A 743 10.87 -34.94 25.71
CA ASN A 743 11.33 -36.01 24.85
C ASN A 743 12.84 -36.04 24.72
N SER A 744 13.45 -37.20 24.99
CA SER A 744 14.90 -37.36 24.99
C SER A 744 15.53 -37.22 23.60
N ILE A 745 14.81 -37.58 22.53
CA ILE A 745 15.27 -37.39 21.16
C ILE A 745 15.34 -35.89 20.83
N PHE A 746 14.31 -35.14 21.21
CA PHE A 746 14.31 -33.68 21.08
C PHE A 746 15.48 -33.05 21.85
N CYS A 747 15.66 -33.41 23.13
CA CYS A 747 16.76 -32.89 23.94
C CYS A 747 18.13 -33.21 23.33
N ARG A 748 18.36 -34.45 22.88
CA ARG A 748 19.58 -34.84 22.17
C ARG A 748 19.80 -33.95 20.93
N ASN A 749 18.80 -33.86 20.05
CA ASN A 749 18.94 -33.16 18.79
C ASN A 749 19.16 -31.65 18.99
N LEU A 750 18.51 -31.06 20.01
CA LEU A 750 18.73 -29.66 20.36
C LEU A 750 20.14 -29.43 20.90
N VAL A 751 20.63 -30.26 21.82
CA VAL A 751 21.99 -30.13 22.35
C VAL A 751 23.03 -30.28 21.24
N LEU A 752 22.88 -31.29 20.36
CA LEU A 752 23.78 -31.49 19.23
C LEU A 752 23.75 -30.29 18.27
N THR A 753 22.56 -29.84 17.86
CA THR A 753 22.41 -28.67 16.97
C THR A 753 22.97 -27.40 17.59
N PHE A 754 22.77 -27.18 18.88
CA PHE A 754 23.34 -26.03 19.58
C PHE A 754 24.88 -26.05 19.52
N MET A 755 25.48 -27.22 19.73
CA MET A 755 26.94 -27.38 19.60
C MET A 755 27.41 -27.27 18.15
N ASP A 756 26.64 -27.79 17.18
CA ASP A 756 26.93 -27.63 15.76
C ASP A 756 27.03 -26.15 15.38
N ILE A 757 26.03 -25.34 15.77
CA ILE A 757 25.99 -23.89 15.55
C ILE A 757 27.18 -23.18 16.22
N VAL A 758 27.51 -23.55 17.47
CA VAL A 758 28.67 -22.98 18.20
C VAL A 758 29.99 -23.27 17.46
N ASN A 759 30.13 -24.50 16.93
CA ASN A 759 31.36 -24.95 16.27
C ASN A 759 31.49 -24.48 14.82
N THR A 760 30.43 -23.89 14.23
CA THR A 760 30.37 -23.49 12.82
C THR A 760 29.90 -22.04 12.66
N ASP A 761 28.59 -21.78 12.64
CA ASP A 761 27.98 -20.47 12.31
C ASP A 761 28.45 -19.34 13.22
N PHE A 762 28.56 -19.62 14.53
CA PHE A 762 28.95 -18.62 15.51
C PHE A 762 30.41 -18.73 15.94
N ARG A 763 31.20 -19.49 15.18
CA ARG A 763 32.63 -19.54 15.36
C ARG A 763 33.25 -18.19 15.03
N LYS A 764 34.15 -17.72 15.90
CA LYS A 764 34.79 -16.40 15.81
C LYS A 764 35.29 -16.06 14.41
N GLU A 765 36.02 -16.98 13.77
CA GLU A 765 36.61 -16.72 12.45
C GLU A 765 35.54 -16.45 11.38
N HIS A 766 34.45 -17.23 11.39
CA HIS A 766 33.33 -17.05 10.46
C HIS A 766 32.59 -15.72 10.70
N VAL A 767 32.30 -15.43 11.97
CA VAL A 767 31.65 -14.17 12.38
C VAL A 767 32.49 -12.95 11.99
N GLN A 768 33.82 -13.00 12.18
CA GLN A 768 34.73 -11.92 11.80
C GLN A 768 34.75 -11.69 10.29
N GLN A 769 34.83 -12.77 9.51
CA GLN A 769 34.75 -12.69 8.05
C GLN A 769 33.44 -12.03 7.59
N LYS A 770 32.29 -12.49 8.10
CA LYS A 770 30.99 -11.91 7.75
C LYS A 770 30.84 -10.45 8.21
N LEU A 771 31.44 -10.08 9.34
CA LEU A 771 31.45 -8.70 9.82
C LEU A 771 32.20 -7.77 8.87
N GLU A 772 33.35 -8.21 8.36
CA GLU A 772 34.15 -7.49 7.37
C GLU A 772 33.41 -7.32 6.04
N GLU A 773 32.71 -8.36 5.56
CA GLU A 773 31.83 -8.29 4.37
C GLU A 773 30.73 -7.22 4.52
N PHE A 774 30.24 -7.03 5.75
CA PHE A 774 29.24 -6.00 6.08
C PHE A 774 29.86 -4.62 6.38
N GLY A 775 31.17 -4.44 6.20
CA GLY A 775 31.88 -3.19 6.47
C GLY A 775 31.88 -2.80 7.95
N ASN A 776 31.72 -3.77 8.87
CA ASN A 776 31.55 -3.53 10.30
C ASN A 776 32.65 -4.20 11.12
N THR A 777 33.55 -3.40 11.69
CA THR A 777 34.65 -3.92 12.53
C THR A 777 34.40 -3.70 14.03
N SER A 778 33.14 -3.63 14.46
CA SER A 778 32.79 -3.31 15.85
C SER A 778 33.35 -4.34 16.84
N PRO A 779 34.24 -3.93 17.77
CA PRO A 779 34.77 -4.84 18.78
C PRO A 779 33.66 -5.38 19.69
N LYS A 780 32.60 -4.61 19.95
CA LYS A 780 31.49 -5.05 20.81
C LYS A 780 30.77 -6.30 20.28
N ILE A 781 30.63 -6.42 18.96
CA ILE A 781 29.97 -7.56 18.32
C ILE A 781 30.94 -8.74 18.29
N THR A 782 32.18 -8.48 17.87
CA THR A 782 33.23 -9.49 17.84
C THR A 782 33.47 -10.11 19.23
N ASP A 783 33.54 -9.28 20.27
CA ASP A 783 33.69 -9.69 21.67
C ASP A 783 32.50 -10.53 22.12
N PHE A 784 31.27 -10.13 21.76
CA PHE A 784 30.09 -10.93 22.07
C PHE A 784 30.24 -12.35 21.55
N PHE A 785 30.42 -12.55 20.24
CA PHE A 785 30.54 -13.89 19.67
C PHE A 785 31.81 -14.64 20.12
N THR A 786 32.89 -13.92 20.42
CA THR A 786 34.13 -14.52 20.93
C THR A 786 33.94 -15.13 22.31
N TYR A 787 33.25 -14.45 23.22
CA TYR A 787 33.11 -14.88 24.62
C TYR A 787 31.78 -15.59 24.90
N ARG A 788 30.78 -15.48 24.02
CA ARG A 788 29.41 -16.00 24.25
C ARG A 788 29.40 -17.49 24.57
N SER A 789 30.13 -18.30 23.81
CA SER A 789 30.17 -19.76 23.99
C SER A 789 30.68 -20.17 25.38
N GLU A 790 31.58 -19.42 26.00
CA GLU A 790 32.12 -19.69 27.34
C GLU A 790 31.04 -19.63 28.43
N TYR A 791 29.94 -18.92 28.20
CA TYR A 791 28.84 -18.74 29.16
C TYR A 791 27.59 -19.50 28.74
N ILE A 792 27.14 -19.36 27.49
CA ILE A 792 25.87 -19.93 27.06
C ILE A 792 25.90 -21.46 26.95
N VAL A 793 27.06 -22.05 26.63
CA VAL A 793 27.20 -23.52 26.55
C VAL A 793 27.06 -24.17 27.95
N PRO A 794 27.73 -23.68 29.01
CA PRO A 794 27.44 -24.13 30.38
C PRO A 794 25.98 -23.95 30.80
N TYR A 795 25.33 -22.83 30.46
CA TYR A 795 23.91 -22.62 30.79
C TYR A 795 23.00 -23.60 30.06
N MET A 796 23.27 -23.90 28.79
CA MET A 796 22.58 -24.95 28.05
C MET A 796 22.80 -26.31 28.72
N ALA A 797 24.03 -26.64 29.12
CA ALA A 797 24.31 -27.90 29.80
C ALA A 797 23.56 -28.04 31.14
N GLU A 798 23.45 -26.95 31.91
CA GLU A 798 22.65 -26.90 33.15
C GLU A 798 21.16 -27.09 32.86
N GLU A 799 20.62 -26.37 31.86
CA GLU A 799 19.22 -26.45 31.43
C GLU A 799 18.83 -27.88 31.01
N PHE A 800 19.74 -28.63 30.38
CA PHE A 800 19.51 -30.02 29.96
C PHE A 800 20.06 -31.06 30.94
N GLU A 801 20.51 -30.65 32.12
CA GLU A 801 21.06 -31.51 33.19
C GLU A 801 22.19 -32.46 32.72
N LEU A 802 23.03 -32.01 31.79
CA LEU A 802 24.12 -32.80 31.22
C LEU A 802 25.16 -33.16 32.29
N LYS A 803 25.67 -34.39 32.23
CA LYS A 803 26.61 -34.99 33.21
C LYS A 803 28.00 -35.22 32.61
N GLY A 804 28.09 -35.32 31.29
CA GLY A 804 29.30 -35.58 30.55
C GLY A 804 30.23 -34.37 30.43
N SER A 805 31.50 -34.64 30.15
CA SER A 805 32.46 -33.61 29.78
C SER A 805 32.32 -33.21 28.31
N GLN A 806 32.78 -32.00 28.01
CA GLN A 806 33.03 -31.55 26.65
C GLN A 806 34.34 -32.13 26.13
N GLU A 807 34.31 -32.76 24.97
CA GLU A 807 35.46 -33.40 24.35
C GLU A 807 35.52 -33.08 22.85
N THR A 808 36.71 -33.14 22.27
CA THR A 808 36.93 -32.80 20.86
C THR A 808 36.51 -33.95 19.93
N VAL A 809 35.76 -33.61 18.89
CA VAL A 809 35.48 -34.45 17.73
C VAL A 809 36.30 -33.89 16.56
N THR A 810 37.16 -34.71 15.97
CA THR A 810 37.97 -34.37 14.79
C THR A 810 37.48 -35.17 13.60
N LEU A 811 37.16 -34.49 12.49
CA LEU A 811 36.82 -35.10 11.22
C LEU A 811 38.00 -35.00 10.25
N THR A 812 38.32 -36.09 9.57
CA THR A 812 39.26 -36.12 8.43
C THR A 812 38.68 -36.93 7.29
N SER A 813 39.20 -36.71 6.09
CA SER A 813 38.83 -37.50 4.91
C SER A 813 40.01 -37.58 3.94
N ASN A 814 40.08 -38.65 3.16
CA ASN A 814 41.01 -38.71 2.02
C ASN A 814 40.52 -37.92 0.79
N ARG A 815 39.37 -37.24 0.90
CA ARG A 815 38.83 -36.28 -0.07
C ARG A 815 38.67 -34.90 0.57
N THR A 816 38.93 -33.86 -0.22
CA THR A 816 38.70 -32.46 0.16
C THR A 816 37.28 -32.03 -0.17
N GLY A 817 36.75 -31.03 0.52
CA GLY A 817 35.40 -30.49 0.28
C GLY A 817 34.46 -30.84 1.42
N ARG A 818 33.23 -31.28 1.14
CA ARG A 818 32.20 -31.55 2.16
C ARG A 818 31.78 -33.03 2.21
N PRO A 819 32.69 -34.00 2.35
CA PRO A 819 32.38 -35.43 2.19
C PRO A 819 31.65 -36.07 3.39
N ILE A 820 31.52 -35.34 4.50
CA ILE A 820 30.96 -35.83 5.77
C ILE A 820 29.88 -34.84 6.24
N LYS A 821 28.67 -35.34 6.48
CA LYS A 821 27.66 -34.66 7.30
C LYS A 821 27.80 -35.12 8.74
N LEU A 822 28.00 -34.19 9.67
CA LEU A 822 28.07 -34.41 11.11
C LEU A 822 26.83 -33.79 11.74
N ASN A 823 25.97 -34.60 12.35
CA ASN A 823 24.69 -34.19 12.90
C ASN A 823 23.88 -33.38 11.86
N THR A 824 23.75 -32.06 12.05
CA THR A 824 23.05 -31.14 11.15
C THR A 824 23.98 -30.33 10.25
N ILE A 825 25.30 -30.40 10.44
CA ILE A 825 26.30 -29.64 9.67
C ILE A 825 27.02 -30.48 8.63
N GLN A 826 27.54 -29.82 7.61
CA GLN A 826 28.40 -30.44 6.60
C GLN A 826 29.67 -29.60 6.41
N PRO A 827 30.62 -29.69 7.38
CA PRO A 827 31.80 -28.83 7.39
C PRO A 827 32.69 -29.07 6.17
N GLU A 828 33.35 -28.01 5.72
CA GLU A 828 34.39 -28.12 4.70
C GLU A 828 35.69 -28.65 5.32
N ILE A 829 36.20 -29.72 4.74
CA ILE A 829 37.41 -30.44 5.14
C ILE A 829 38.47 -30.25 4.05
N GLN A 830 39.55 -29.53 4.38
CA GLN A 830 40.77 -29.51 3.56
C GLN A 830 41.77 -30.54 4.08
N ASP A 831 42.20 -30.40 5.34
CA ASP A 831 43.05 -31.36 6.04
C ASP A 831 42.27 -32.04 7.18
N GLU A 832 41.72 -31.23 8.09
CA GLU A 832 40.87 -31.68 9.18
C GLU A 832 39.86 -30.58 9.58
N TRP A 833 38.77 -31.00 10.21
CA TRP A 833 37.86 -30.12 10.93
C TRP A 833 37.75 -30.60 12.38
N SER A 834 37.55 -29.68 13.33
CA SER A 834 37.34 -30.05 14.73
C SER A 834 36.31 -29.17 15.41
N GLY A 835 35.50 -29.78 16.28
CA GLY A 835 34.55 -29.12 17.16
C GLY A 835 34.49 -29.79 18.53
N THR A 836 33.81 -29.14 19.48
CA THR A 836 33.65 -29.67 20.85
C THR A 836 32.21 -30.09 21.08
N TYR A 837 32.01 -31.23 21.73
CA TYR A 837 30.68 -31.81 22.00
C TYR A 837 30.64 -32.49 23.37
N PHE A 838 29.45 -32.61 23.95
CA PHE A 838 29.26 -33.29 25.23
C PHE A 838 29.24 -34.81 25.07
N THR A 839 29.89 -35.51 25.99
CA THR A 839 29.93 -36.99 26.04
C THR A 839 28.59 -37.64 26.39
N ASP A 840 27.58 -36.86 26.79
CA ASP A 840 26.22 -37.33 27.05
C ASP A 840 25.52 -37.90 25.82
N TYR A 841 25.85 -37.39 24.62
CA TYR A 841 25.22 -37.81 23.37
C TYR A 841 26.25 -38.22 22.31
N PRO A 842 26.03 -39.34 21.59
CA PRO A 842 26.85 -39.66 20.43
C PRO A 842 26.56 -38.67 19.30
N VAL A 843 27.60 -38.33 18.55
CA VAL A 843 27.45 -37.59 17.29
C VAL A 843 27.11 -38.55 16.16
N THR A 844 26.30 -38.10 15.21
CA THR A 844 25.94 -38.88 14.02
C THR A 844 26.79 -38.42 12.84
N VAL A 845 27.47 -39.33 12.15
CA VAL A 845 28.19 -39.03 10.89
C VAL A 845 27.57 -39.77 9.72
N ILE A 846 27.51 -39.10 8.57
CA ILE A 846 26.97 -39.63 7.31
C ILE A 846 27.96 -39.32 6.20
N ALA A 847 28.32 -40.32 5.40
CA ALA A 847 29.14 -40.15 4.21
C ALA A 847 28.25 -39.66 3.08
N THR A 848 28.58 -38.50 2.50
CA THR A 848 27.70 -37.86 1.50
C THR A 848 28.14 -38.08 0.06
N ASP A 849 29.39 -38.51 -0.13
CA ASP A 849 29.98 -38.65 -1.46
C ASP A 849 29.91 -40.10 -1.97
N GLU A 850 29.82 -40.26 -3.29
CA GLU A 850 29.88 -41.57 -3.92
C GLU A 850 31.24 -42.26 -3.72
N GLY A 851 31.23 -43.59 -3.63
CA GLY A 851 32.44 -44.39 -3.45
C GLY A 851 32.96 -44.39 -2.01
N PHE A 852 32.10 -44.14 -1.03
CA PHE A 852 32.42 -44.38 0.38
C PHE A 852 32.83 -45.85 0.59
N ASP A 853 33.96 -46.07 1.28
CA ASP A 853 34.49 -47.40 1.57
C ASP A 853 34.27 -47.78 3.04
N HIS A 854 34.74 -46.95 3.97
CA HIS A 854 34.56 -47.16 5.41
C HIS A 854 34.95 -45.92 6.24
N TRP A 855 34.51 -45.91 7.50
CA TRP A 855 35.02 -45.02 8.55
C TRP A 855 36.18 -45.66 9.29
N GLU A 856 37.21 -44.88 9.64
CA GLU A 856 38.21 -45.23 10.66
C GLU A 856 38.00 -44.34 11.89
N ILE A 857 37.45 -44.90 12.96
CA ILE A 857 37.16 -44.18 14.21
C ILE A 857 38.26 -44.49 15.23
N THR A 858 38.98 -43.46 15.67
CA THR A 858 40.04 -43.56 16.66
C THR A 858 39.63 -42.91 17.97
N ALA A 859 39.59 -43.70 19.04
CA ALA A 859 39.26 -43.26 20.39
C ALA A 859 40.18 -43.99 21.39
N ASN A 860 40.75 -43.26 22.36
CA ASN A 860 41.71 -43.83 23.34
C ASN A 860 42.84 -44.66 22.69
N GLU A 861 43.44 -44.14 21.61
CA GLU A 861 44.51 -44.81 20.83
C GLU A 861 44.09 -46.12 20.12
N ILE A 862 42.79 -46.45 20.09
CA ILE A 862 42.25 -47.62 19.39
C ILE A 862 41.48 -47.16 18.16
N THR A 863 41.88 -47.66 16.98
CA THR A 863 41.19 -47.42 15.71
C THR A 863 40.32 -48.62 15.32
N THR A 864 39.05 -48.37 15.03
CA THR A 864 38.07 -49.38 14.59
C THR A 864 37.45 -48.97 13.25
N LYS A 865 37.21 -49.95 12.37
CA LYS A 865 36.61 -49.73 11.05
C LYS A 865 35.10 -50.01 11.07
N TYR A 866 34.32 -49.13 10.44
CA TYR A 866 32.87 -49.27 10.29
C TYR A 866 32.50 -49.06 8.83
N TYR A 867 31.56 -49.85 8.31
CA TYR A 867 31.24 -49.88 6.88
C TYR A 867 29.85 -49.31 6.56
N ASP A 868 29.05 -49.00 7.57
CA ASP A 868 27.75 -48.34 7.38
C ASP A 868 27.97 -46.88 7.00
N GLU A 869 27.22 -46.39 6.01
CA GLU A 869 27.31 -44.99 5.53
C GLU A 869 26.91 -43.99 6.62
N THR A 870 26.04 -44.38 7.54
CA THR A 870 25.60 -43.59 8.70
C THR A 870 26.01 -44.29 9.99
N LEU A 871 26.63 -43.55 10.91
CA LEU A 871 27.12 -44.09 12.18
C LEU A 871 26.91 -43.11 13.34
N ASP A 872 26.38 -43.61 14.45
CA ASP A 872 26.43 -42.91 15.73
C ASP A 872 27.75 -43.24 16.45
N VAL A 873 28.57 -42.23 16.69
CA VAL A 873 29.89 -42.34 17.30
C VAL A 873 29.84 -41.80 18.73
N PRO A 874 29.99 -42.66 19.76
CA PRO A 874 30.10 -42.22 21.14
C PRO A 874 31.34 -41.35 21.32
N ILE A 875 31.15 -40.19 21.95
CA ILE A 875 32.26 -39.32 22.32
C ILE A 875 32.81 -39.83 23.64
N VAL A 876 34.14 -39.95 23.72
CA VAL A 876 34.83 -40.43 24.92
C VAL A 876 35.76 -39.37 25.46
N LYS A 877 36.09 -39.49 26.74
CA LYS A 877 37.11 -38.66 27.38
C LYS A 877 38.44 -38.77 26.64
N GLY A 878 39.04 -37.65 26.26
CA GLY A 878 40.23 -37.59 25.40
C GLY A 878 39.91 -37.37 23.92
N GLY A 879 38.63 -37.25 23.55
CA GLY A 879 38.16 -36.98 22.20
C GLY A 879 38.07 -38.20 21.29
N VAL A 880 37.55 -37.96 20.08
CA VAL A 880 37.42 -38.97 19.03
C VAL A 880 37.84 -38.37 17.69
N LYS A 881 38.60 -39.14 16.90
CA LYS A 881 38.93 -38.82 15.51
C LYS A 881 38.16 -39.74 14.58
N ILE A 882 37.41 -39.15 13.65
CA ILE A 882 36.55 -39.82 12.68
C ILE A 882 37.11 -39.55 11.29
N ASN A 883 37.61 -40.60 10.63
CA ASN A 883 38.20 -40.48 9.30
C ASN A 883 37.32 -41.18 8.27
N ALA A 884 36.86 -40.47 7.24
CA ALA A 884 36.14 -41.06 6.11
C ALA A 884 37.12 -41.52 5.03
N ILE A 885 37.00 -42.77 4.58
CA ILE A 885 37.78 -43.32 3.47
C ILE A 885 36.85 -43.55 2.28
N PHE A 886 37.22 -42.96 1.15
CA PHE A 886 36.57 -43.17 -0.14
C PHE A 886 37.52 -43.88 -1.12
N GLN A 887 36.94 -44.63 -2.06
CA GLN A 887 37.66 -45.32 -3.12
C GLN A 887 38.28 -44.37 -4.15
#